data_AF-A0A946CZE0-F1
#
_entry.id   AF-A0A946CZE0-F1
#
_cell.length_a   1.000
_cell.length_b   1.000
_cell.length_c   1.000
_cell.angle_alpha   90.00
_cell.angle_beta   90.00
_cell.angle_gamma   90.00
#
_symmetry.space_group_name_H-M   'P 1'
#
loop_
_entity.id
_entity.type
_entity.pdbx_description
1 polymer ?
#
loop_
_entity_poly.entity_id
_entity_poly.type
_entity_poly.pdbx_seq_one_letter_code
_entity_poly.pdbx_strand_id
1 'polypeptide(L)'
;MKPPTSSVRLSLKRRVFQGVLALYLVALAFSHLYRWFQSDFNPRPNQEWIELAEIDGDQQGPDTIQMAFVDSEPQASSEKPSIILLHGSPAASPFMMRLHRSLAQDSTFRVITPDLPGFEGSSRQLNDYSFAAHARYLEAFLDSLSIAQAHLIGYSMSGGVVADIAYRDPDRVASLVLMSTIGAQELELLGDYHLNHSIHGLQLAFLWGLSEFTPHFGWMDRSMLGVSYARNFFDSDQRPLRKFLTSWEGPTLLIHGRQDELVPYAAAIEHRRIVPQSTLVTLENAGHGLPITHPDEVSKAILEWLQPVETHQSQTKRQANLGRLTQSRLPFDASSLPPVTGFSLVILMLLIAVATFASEDLASIGAGLMVARGTFGWDHALLAVFVGILAGDIALYVAGRILGRKVVTLPPFSWFVSAQKMNRGAAWFEREGAKVIIASRFIPGSRLPTYVAAGVLKAPFWKFLGYFMIATIFWTPFIVGISFLLGNQILSFWEIYESFAIWVLIGLILLIYALFHIGLPMATHKGRRKLLSRWRRISRWEFWPPFVFYPPVVAYVLFLAIKYRSLMMFTASNPGIPTGGLVGESKKDVLDLLPDAQGHVARFVVLNEDSDYEQAVSEFMTSNELSFPIVLKPDVGDRGHGVLIADSLEQIATFMGERNPNDAPVLLQEFIPGEEFGVFYARRPSEERGSVISVTEKQLISVHGDGRHTLEELILDDERAVCMAPLFFKRHMAQLDTVIPAGEHFQLVHVGTHARGALFLDANHLITPELEAAFDAIAASSTGFYFGRFDIRTPSADTLKKGGSFHILELNGVTSEATHIYDPNTSLWTAYRTLFEQWDLAFAIGKENVARGSKVAGFLDAVRLIFRFKIQPDSKPNPAAPARA
;
A
#
# COMPACT_ATOMS: atom_id res chain seq x y z
N MET A 1 16.92 -4.49 -44.16
CA MET A 1 16.95 -3.89 -42.81
C MET A 1 16.25 -4.86 -41.85
N LYS A 2 16.99 -5.46 -40.89
CA LYS A 2 16.41 -6.34 -39.87
C LYS A 2 15.59 -5.51 -38.87
N PRO A 3 14.42 -5.97 -38.41
CA PRO A 3 13.67 -5.27 -37.37
C PRO A 3 14.49 -5.27 -36.06
N PRO A 4 14.50 -4.17 -35.29
CA PRO A 4 15.28 -4.09 -34.06
C PRO A 4 14.81 -5.11 -33.02
N THR A 5 15.77 -5.68 -32.30
CA THR A 5 15.61 -6.71 -31.27
C THR A 5 14.69 -6.26 -30.12
N SER A 6 14.07 -7.21 -29.43
CA SER A 6 13.07 -6.98 -28.37
C SER A 6 13.59 -6.11 -27.21
N SER A 7 14.90 -6.15 -26.92
CA SER A 7 15.56 -5.33 -25.91
C SER A 7 15.58 -3.83 -26.24
N VAL A 8 15.77 -3.47 -27.50
CA VAL A 8 15.77 -2.08 -27.98
C VAL A 8 14.36 -1.48 -27.94
N ARG A 9 13.32 -2.29 -28.25
CA ARG A 9 11.92 -1.85 -28.13
C ARG A 9 11.52 -1.61 -26.66
N LEU A 10 12.03 -2.39 -25.71
CA LEU A 10 11.77 -2.19 -24.29
C LEU A 10 12.48 -0.94 -23.74
N SER A 11 13.72 -0.70 -24.13
CA SER A 11 14.46 0.50 -23.69
C SER A 11 13.85 1.78 -24.25
N LEU A 12 13.40 1.76 -25.52
CA LEU A 12 12.72 2.88 -26.15
C LEU A 12 11.37 3.17 -25.49
N LYS A 13 10.56 2.15 -25.21
CA LYS A 13 9.28 2.31 -24.48
C LYS A 13 9.50 2.86 -23.06
N ARG A 14 10.54 2.41 -22.37
CA ARG A 14 10.90 2.91 -21.03
C ARG A 14 11.32 4.39 -21.08
N ARG A 15 12.13 4.78 -22.07
CA ARG A 15 12.54 6.18 -22.26
C ARG A 15 11.37 7.09 -22.64
N VAL A 16 10.47 6.63 -23.51
CA VAL A 16 9.24 7.38 -23.86
C VAL A 16 8.34 7.53 -22.64
N PHE A 17 8.12 6.47 -21.87
CA PHE A 17 7.34 6.53 -20.63
C PHE A 17 7.96 7.49 -19.61
N GLN A 18 9.29 7.42 -19.41
CA GLN A 18 10.01 8.35 -18.54
C GLN A 18 9.90 9.80 -19.02
N GLY A 19 9.98 10.04 -20.33
CA GLY A 19 9.81 11.37 -20.91
C GLY A 19 8.40 11.94 -20.73
N VAL A 20 7.36 11.12 -20.98
CA VAL A 20 5.96 11.51 -20.75
C VAL A 20 5.70 11.76 -19.27
N LEU A 21 6.21 10.92 -18.38
CA LEU A 21 6.08 11.11 -16.93
C LEU A 21 6.78 12.39 -16.47
N ALA A 22 7.99 12.66 -16.96
CA ALA A 22 8.71 13.91 -16.65
C ALA A 22 7.93 15.15 -17.14
N LEU A 23 7.40 15.12 -18.37
CA LEU A 23 6.60 16.22 -18.91
C LEU A 23 5.33 16.44 -18.10
N TYR A 24 4.64 15.37 -17.71
CA TYR A 24 3.47 15.43 -16.85
C TYR A 24 3.80 16.05 -15.48
N LEU A 25 4.87 15.60 -14.81
CA LEU A 25 5.28 16.13 -13.50
C LEU A 25 5.68 17.61 -13.59
N VAL A 26 6.35 18.01 -14.68
CA VAL A 26 6.68 19.43 -14.95
C VAL A 26 5.42 20.25 -15.15
N ALA A 27 4.47 19.78 -15.99
CA ALA A 27 3.20 20.47 -16.21
C ALA A 27 2.38 20.58 -14.91
N LEU A 28 2.40 19.54 -14.07
CA LEU A 28 1.73 19.53 -12.79
C LEU A 28 2.35 20.56 -11.83
N ALA A 29 3.68 20.62 -11.74
CA ALA A 29 4.39 21.60 -10.94
C ALA A 29 4.10 23.04 -11.40
N PHE A 30 4.09 23.29 -12.71
CA PHE A 30 3.73 24.60 -13.26
C PHE A 30 2.26 24.96 -13.02
N SER A 31 1.35 23.98 -13.09
CA SER A 31 -0.05 24.18 -12.76
C SER A 31 -0.22 24.62 -11.30
N HIS A 32 0.44 23.93 -10.35
CA HIS A 32 0.43 24.32 -8.94
C HIS A 32 1.06 25.68 -8.69
N LEU A 33 2.19 25.97 -9.32
CA LEU A 33 2.82 27.28 -9.22
C LEU A 33 1.91 28.40 -9.76
N TYR A 34 1.22 28.17 -10.89
CA TYR A 34 0.26 29.12 -11.44
C TYR A 34 -0.92 29.35 -10.49
N ARG A 35 -1.48 28.29 -9.90
CA ARG A 35 -2.56 28.37 -8.90
C ARG A 35 -2.14 29.19 -7.68
N TRP A 36 -0.91 28.99 -7.19
CA TRP A 36 -0.35 29.74 -6.05
C TRP A 36 -0.36 31.26 -6.29
N PHE A 37 -0.07 31.70 -7.52
CA PHE A 37 -0.04 33.12 -7.85
C PHE A 37 -1.40 33.71 -8.26
N GLN A 38 -2.44 32.88 -8.40
CA GLN A 38 -3.76 33.37 -8.76
C GLN A 38 -4.53 33.88 -7.54
N SER A 39 -5.19 35.02 -7.71
CA SER A 39 -6.13 35.52 -6.70
C SER A 39 -7.30 34.55 -6.57
N ASP A 40 -7.61 34.23 -5.32
CA ASP A 40 -8.76 33.43 -4.93
C ASP A 40 -10.08 34.23 -4.91
N PHE A 41 -9.98 35.56 -4.98
CA PHE A 41 -11.09 36.49 -5.08
C PHE A 41 -11.18 37.11 -6.48
N ASN A 42 -12.38 37.13 -7.06
CA ASN A 42 -12.61 37.64 -8.42
C ASN A 42 -14.07 38.12 -8.63
N PRO A 43 -14.45 39.29 -8.08
CA PRO A 43 -15.81 39.80 -8.16
C PRO A 43 -16.17 40.18 -9.60
N ARG A 44 -17.45 40.07 -9.96
CA ARG A 44 -17.94 40.52 -11.26
C ARG A 44 -18.08 42.05 -11.29
N PRO A 45 -18.09 42.69 -12.48
CA PRO A 45 -18.10 44.15 -12.59
C PRO A 45 -19.24 44.88 -11.87
N ASN A 46 -20.38 44.21 -11.63
CA ASN A 46 -21.56 44.77 -10.97
C ASN A 46 -21.72 44.30 -9.52
N GLN A 47 -20.66 43.69 -8.94
CA GLN A 47 -20.67 43.24 -7.55
C GLN A 47 -19.89 44.23 -6.69
N GLU A 48 -20.47 44.53 -5.55
CA GLU A 48 -19.76 45.11 -4.42
C GLU A 48 -19.14 43.99 -3.59
N TRP A 49 -18.23 44.35 -2.71
CA TRP A 49 -17.62 43.39 -1.80
C TRP A 49 -17.23 44.06 -0.49
N ILE A 50 -17.18 43.25 0.56
CA ILE A 50 -16.70 43.62 1.88
C ILE A 50 -15.65 42.63 2.37
N GLU A 51 -14.82 43.07 3.29
CA GLU A 51 -13.85 42.23 3.97
C GLU A 51 -14.40 41.77 5.32
N LEU A 52 -14.32 40.48 5.60
CA LEU A 52 -14.81 39.83 6.81
C LEU A 52 -13.69 38.98 7.43
N ALA A 53 -13.74 38.76 8.74
CA ALA A 53 -12.88 37.77 9.38
C ALA A 53 -13.25 36.36 8.89
N GLU A 54 -12.25 35.51 8.63
CA GLU A 54 -12.47 34.10 8.31
C GLU A 54 -13.09 33.38 9.52
N ILE A 55 -14.01 32.45 9.26
CA ILE A 55 -14.69 31.62 10.26
C ILE A 55 -14.16 30.18 10.17
N ASP A 56 -13.86 29.60 11.33
CA ASP A 56 -13.54 28.19 11.51
C ASP A 56 -14.44 27.61 12.63
N GLY A 57 -15.44 26.82 12.24
CA GLY A 57 -16.53 26.41 13.14
C GLY A 57 -17.31 27.60 13.68
N ASP A 58 -17.30 27.77 15.01
CA ASP A 58 -18.01 28.86 15.70
C ASP A 58 -17.12 30.10 15.97
N GLN A 59 -15.84 30.08 15.58
CA GLN A 59 -14.85 31.12 15.96
C GLN A 59 -14.36 31.94 14.76
N GLN A 60 -14.04 33.20 15.02
CA GLN A 60 -13.34 34.07 14.08
C GLN A 60 -11.83 33.77 14.12
N GLY A 61 -11.28 33.45 12.96
CA GLY A 61 -9.85 33.26 12.73
C GLY A 61 -9.08 34.57 12.56
N PRO A 62 -7.74 34.49 12.46
CA PRO A 62 -6.87 35.66 12.28
C PRO A 62 -6.86 36.19 10.84
N ASP A 63 -7.27 35.38 9.87
CA ASP A 63 -7.26 35.70 8.45
C ASP A 63 -8.55 36.40 8.03
N THR A 64 -8.52 37.07 6.87
CA THR A 64 -9.70 37.75 6.30
C THR A 64 -10.07 37.19 4.95
N ILE A 65 -11.36 37.24 4.64
CA ILE A 65 -11.94 36.84 3.37
C ILE A 65 -12.72 38.00 2.75
N GLN A 66 -12.93 37.94 1.45
CA GLN A 66 -13.69 38.93 0.70
C GLN A 66 -15.02 38.31 0.25
N MET A 67 -16.12 38.94 0.63
CA MET A 67 -17.47 38.49 0.31
C MET A 67 -18.12 39.46 -0.68
N ALA A 68 -18.38 38.97 -1.89
CA ALA A 68 -19.01 39.72 -2.98
C ALA A 68 -20.54 39.64 -2.90
N PHE A 69 -21.24 40.69 -3.34
CA PHE A 69 -22.70 40.74 -3.34
C PHE A 69 -23.25 41.68 -4.41
N VAL A 70 -24.54 41.52 -4.72
CA VAL A 70 -25.31 42.44 -5.57
C VAL A 70 -26.40 43.09 -4.73
N ASP A 71 -26.45 44.41 -4.74
CA ASP A 71 -27.45 45.21 -4.02
C ASP A 71 -28.34 45.97 -5.02
N SER A 72 -29.66 45.94 -4.80
CA SER A 72 -30.60 46.71 -5.61
C SER A 72 -30.50 48.23 -5.35
N GLU A 73 -30.05 48.64 -4.16
CA GLU A 73 -29.94 50.06 -3.76
C GLU A 73 -28.65 50.35 -2.95
N PRO A 74 -27.46 50.38 -3.59
CA PRO A 74 -26.16 50.58 -2.92
C PRO A 74 -26.01 51.87 -2.10
N GLN A 75 -26.81 52.89 -2.41
CA GLN A 75 -26.71 54.25 -1.85
C GLN A 75 -27.90 54.63 -0.97
N ALA A 76 -28.84 53.73 -0.72
CA ALA A 76 -30.04 54.03 0.08
C ALA A 76 -29.74 54.04 1.59
N SER A 77 -30.43 54.91 2.33
CA SER A 77 -30.43 54.89 3.80
C SER A 77 -31.08 53.60 4.32
N SER A 78 -30.70 53.17 5.54
CA SER A 78 -31.12 51.91 6.18
C SER A 78 -32.62 51.86 6.59
N GLU A 79 -33.50 52.62 5.94
CA GLU A 79 -34.91 52.76 6.33
C GLU A 79 -35.82 51.70 5.73
N LYS A 80 -35.42 51.03 4.63
CA LYS A 80 -36.23 49.98 3.98
C LYS A 80 -35.98 48.59 4.59
N PRO A 81 -37.02 47.78 4.78
CA PRO A 81 -36.86 46.36 5.10
C PRO A 81 -36.01 45.66 4.04
N SER A 82 -35.03 44.87 4.50
CA SER A 82 -34.06 44.21 3.63
C SER A 82 -34.44 42.75 3.37
N ILE A 83 -34.39 42.34 2.12
CA ILE A 83 -34.51 40.95 1.66
C ILE A 83 -33.11 40.43 1.33
N ILE A 84 -32.69 39.37 2.00
CA ILE A 84 -31.43 38.67 1.72
C ILE A 84 -31.75 37.41 0.94
N LEU A 85 -31.39 37.40 -0.33
CA LEU A 85 -31.61 36.27 -1.25
C LEU A 85 -30.34 35.43 -1.35
N LEU A 86 -30.34 34.26 -0.70
CA LEU A 86 -29.20 33.34 -0.70
C LEU A 86 -29.33 32.28 -1.79
N HIS A 87 -28.24 32.07 -2.52
CA HIS A 87 -28.15 31.04 -3.56
C HIS A 87 -27.98 29.63 -2.99
N GLY A 88 -28.14 28.62 -3.83
CA GLY A 88 -27.89 27.21 -3.51
C GLY A 88 -26.52 26.75 -3.98
N SER A 89 -26.18 25.48 -3.77
CA SER A 89 -24.94 24.85 -4.27
C SER A 89 -25.26 23.95 -5.48
N PRO A 90 -24.44 23.89 -6.56
CA PRO A 90 -23.19 24.61 -6.81
C PRO A 90 -23.40 26.04 -7.36
N ALA A 91 -24.64 26.54 -7.34
CA ALA A 91 -24.98 27.84 -7.89
C ALA A 91 -24.40 29.01 -7.06
N ALA A 92 -24.65 30.23 -7.53
CA ALA A 92 -24.21 31.46 -6.91
C ALA A 92 -25.17 32.60 -7.31
N SER A 93 -24.85 33.85 -6.98
CA SER A 93 -25.66 35.01 -7.33
C SER A 93 -26.03 35.12 -8.82
N PRO A 94 -25.21 34.74 -9.85
CA PRO A 94 -25.67 34.75 -11.26
C PRO A 94 -26.97 33.96 -11.50
N PHE A 95 -27.14 32.83 -10.81
CA PHE A 95 -28.32 31.96 -10.92
C PHE A 95 -29.56 32.61 -10.28
N MET A 96 -29.35 33.49 -9.30
CA MET A 96 -30.41 34.24 -8.60
C MET A 96 -30.82 35.53 -9.32
N MET A 97 -30.03 36.04 -10.28
CA MET A 97 -30.20 37.40 -10.82
C MET A 97 -31.53 37.66 -11.54
N ARG A 98 -32.23 36.64 -12.03
CA ARG A 98 -33.58 36.83 -12.60
C ARG A 98 -34.59 37.09 -11.49
N LEU A 99 -34.56 36.30 -10.43
CA LEU A 99 -35.40 36.48 -9.25
C LEU A 99 -35.06 37.77 -8.50
N HIS A 100 -33.77 38.08 -8.29
CA HIS A 100 -33.32 39.35 -7.70
C HIS A 100 -33.96 40.54 -8.41
N ARG A 101 -33.86 40.60 -9.75
CA ARG A 101 -34.43 41.69 -10.54
C ARG A 101 -35.96 41.75 -10.50
N SER A 102 -36.63 40.61 -10.37
CA SER A 102 -38.09 40.56 -10.25
C SER A 102 -38.55 41.07 -8.87
N LEU A 103 -37.83 40.72 -7.79
CA LEU A 103 -38.09 41.22 -6.44
C LEU A 103 -37.79 42.72 -6.31
N ALA A 104 -36.67 43.18 -6.89
CA ALA A 104 -36.25 44.58 -6.85
C ALA A 104 -37.13 45.54 -7.66
N GLN A 105 -38.16 45.05 -8.36
CA GLN A 105 -39.19 45.92 -8.97
C GLN A 105 -40.11 46.54 -7.92
N ASP A 106 -40.26 45.91 -6.76
CA ASP A 106 -41.01 46.48 -5.63
C ASP A 106 -40.12 47.47 -4.88
N SER A 107 -40.54 48.74 -4.84
CA SER A 107 -39.76 49.81 -4.21
C SER A 107 -39.79 49.80 -2.68
N THR A 108 -40.59 48.92 -2.08
CA THR A 108 -40.73 48.78 -0.61
C THR A 108 -39.51 48.10 0.01
N PHE A 109 -38.89 47.17 -0.69
CA PHE A 109 -37.82 46.31 -0.17
C PHE A 109 -36.47 46.61 -0.81
N ARG A 110 -35.40 46.57 -0.02
CA ARG A 110 -34.02 46.51 -0.51
C ARG A 110 -33.62 45.05 -0.71
N VAL A 111 -33.20 44.64 -1.90
CA VAL A 111 -32.87 43.25 -2.21
C VAL A 111 -31.36 43.09 -2.33
N ILE A 112 -30.78 42.22 -1.51
CA ILE A 112 -29.35 41.94 -1.48
C ILE A 112 -29.12 40.46 -1.77
N THR A 113 -28.20 40.14 -2.69
CA THR A 113 -27.85 38.77 -3.08
C THR A 113 -26.34 38.58 -2.95
N PRO A 114 -25.87 38.06 -1.80
CA PRO A 114 -24.46 37.74 -1.63
C PRO A 114 -24.06 36.47 -2.40
N ASP A 115 -22.78 36.42 -2.80
CA ASP A 115 -22.09 35.16 -3.07
C ASP A 115 -21.52 34.66 -1.73
N LEU A 116 -22.03 33.54 -1.24
CA LEU A 116 -21.48 32.92 -0.03
C LEU A 116 -19.98 32.60 -0.26
N PRO A 117 -19.13 32.72 0.77
CA PRO A 117 -17.75 32.28 0.69
C PRO A 117 -17.65 30.85 0.14
N GLY A 118 -16.69 30.60 -0.74
CA GLY A 118 -16.57 29.36 -1.50
C GLY A 118 -17.09 29.45 -2.94
N PHE A 119 -17.82 30.52 -3.30
CA PHE A 119 -18.55 30.62 -4.57
C PHE A 119 -18.24 31.90 -5.35
N GLU A 120 -18.22 31.74 -6.68
CA GLU A 120 -18.10 32.80 -7.69
C GLU A 120 -17.18 33.96 -7.31
N GLY A 121 -17.76 35.11 -6.95
CA GLY A 121 -17.05 36.37 -6.76
C GLY A 121 -16.41 36.52 -5.39
N SER A 122 -16.75 35.69 -4.40
CA SER A 122 -16.17 35.68 -3.05
C SER A 122 -14.91 34.82 -2.98
N SER A 123 -14.10 34.99 -1.93
CA SER A 123 -12.98 34.09 -1.60
C SER A 123 -13.45 32.64 -1.61
N ARG A 124 -12.64 31.72 -2.17
CA ARG A 124 -13.06 30.34 -2.43
C ARG A 124 -12.39 29.29 -1.58
N GLN A 125 -11.19 29.57 -1.09
CA GLN A 125 -10.44 28.75 -0.14
C GLN A 125 -10.82 29.18 1.26
N LEU A 126 -11.41 28.25 2.00
CA LEU A 126 -11.87 28.46 3.37
C LEU A 126 -11.47 27.27 4.23
N ASN A 127 -11.30 27.52 5.53
CA ASN A 127 -11.12 26.46 6.50
C ASN A 127 -12.41 25.63 6.71
N ASP A 128 -13.58 26.27 6.67
CA ASP A 128 -14.88 25.63 6.90
C ASP A 128 -15.94 26.09 5.89
N TYR A 129 -16.59 25.13 5.21
CA TYR A 129 -17.68 25.34 4.24
C TYR A 129 -19.05 24.88 4.79
N SER A 130 -19.17 24.68 6.10
CA SER A 130 -20.39 24.22 6.74
C SER A 130 -21.50 25.29 6.74
N PHE A 131 -22.76 24.85 6.86
CA PHE A 131 -23.89 25.78 7.04
C PHE A 131 -23.71 26.72 8.22
N ALA A 132 -23.11 26.24 9.31
CA ALA A 132 -22.81 27.05 10.49
C ALA A 132 -21.82 28.16 10.15
N ALA A 133 -20.71 27.83 9.46
CA ALA A 133 -19.75 28.83 9.01
C ALA A 133 -20.40 29.86 8.07
N HIS A 134 -21.16 29.43 7.06
CA HIS A 134 -21.90 30.34 6.17
C HIS A 134 -22.90 31.23 6.91
N ALA A 135 -23.55 30.71 7.95
CA ALA A 135 -24.47 31.48 8.77
C ALA A 135 -23.74 32.57 9.57
N ARG A 136 -22.57 32.28 10.12
CA ARG A 136 -21.70 33.26 10.80
C ARG A 136 -21.16 34.32 9.85
N TYR A 137 -20.73 33.92 8.64
CA TYR A 137 -20.35 34.88 7.60
C TYR A 137 -21.51 35.81 7.24
N LEU A 138 -22.73 35.28 7.14
CA LEU A 138 -23.89 36.09 6.83
C LEU A 138 -24.26 37.05 7.96
N GLU A 139 -24.18 36.64 9.22
CA GLU A 139 -24.37 37.54 10.37
C GLU A 139 -23.36 38.69 10.35
N ALA A 140 -22.08 38.39 10.13
CA ALA A 140 -21.03 39.40 10.00
C ALA A 140 -21.26 40.33 8.80
N PHE A 141 -21.74 39.78 7.67
CA PHE A 141 -22.12 40.54 6.49
C PHE A 141 -23.27 41.53 6.79
N LEU A 142 -24.29 41.10 7.52
CA LEU A 142 -25.39 41.97 7.94
C LEU A 142 -24.91 43.08 8.88
N ASP A 143 -23.99 42.78 9.79
CA ASP A 143 -23.38 43.78 10.69
C ASP A 143 -22.60 44.83 9.90
N SER A 144 -21.79 44.43 8.92
CA SER A 144 -21.04 45.34 8.05
C SER A 144 -21.94 46.27 7.23
N LEU A 145 -23.14 45.81 6.87
CA LEU A 145 -24.14 46.63 6.17
C LEU A 145 -25.09 47.38 7.13
N SER A 146 -24.88 47.28 8.45
CA SER A 146 -25.73 47.88 9.48
C SER A 146 -27.21 47.44 9.40
N ILE A 147 -27.43 46.18 9.02
CA ILE A 147 -28.77 45.57 8.93
C ILE A 147 -29.06 44.82 10.23
N ALA A 148 -29.91 45.43 11.07
CA ALA A 148 -30.30 44.84 12.35
C ALA A 148 -31.19 43.59 12.18
N GLN A 149 -32.14 43.64 11.23
CA GLN A 149 -33.08 42.55 10.97
C GLN A 149 -33.40 42.48 9.47
N ALA A 150 -33.59 41.26 8.93
CA ALA A 150 -33.89 41.06 7.52
C ALA A 150 -34.83 39.88 7.24
N HIS A 151 -35.48 39.88 6.08
CA HIS A 151 -36.15 38.71 5.52
C HIS A 151 -35.13 37.80 4.87
N LEU A 152 -35.00 36.57 5.37
CA LEU A 152 -34.01 35.62 4.87
C LEU A 152 -34.68 34.64 3.91
N ILE A 153 -34.18 34.60 2.67
CA ILE A 153 -34.64 33.68 1.63
C ILE A 153 -33.52 32.69 1.33
N GLY A 154 -33.70 31.44 1.77
CA GLY A 154 -32.78 30.35 1.48
C GLY A 154 -33.25 29.55 0.25
N TYR A 155 -32.37 29.37 -0.73
CA TYR A 155 -32.59 28.45 -1.85
C TYR A 155 -31.73 27.20 -1.72
N SER A 156 -32.33 26.01 -1.90
CA SER A 156 -31.60 24.73 -1.91
C SER A 156 -30.76 24.56 -0.63
N MET A 157 -29.43 24.44 -0.77
CA MET A 157 -28.44 24.35 0.31
C MET A 157 -28.59 25.45 1.37
N SER A 158 -28.87 26.70 0.97
CA SER A 158 -28.96 27.82 1.92
C SER A 158 -30.15 27.75 2.87
N GLY A 159 -31.06 26.79 2.71
CA GLY A 159 -32.06 26.47 3.74
C GLY A 159 -31.43 26.10 5.08
N GLY A 160 -30.29 25.39 5.06
CA GLY A 160 -29.54 25.08 6.27
C GLY A 160 -28.97 26.33 6.94
N VAL A 161 -28.40 27.23 6.14
CA VAL A 161 -27.82 28.51 6.58
C VAL A 161 -28.87 29.39 7.26
N VAL A 162 -30.02 29.61 6.61
CA VAL A 162 -31.07 30.47 7.20
C VAL A 162 -31.76 29.84 8.41
N ALA A 163 -31.88 28.50 8.45
CA ALA A 163 -32.43 27.80 9.61
C ALA A 163 -31.49 27.91 10.82
N ASP A 164 -30.18 27.84 10.59
CA ASP A 164 -29.16 27.99 11.62
C ASP A 164 -29.19 29.39 12.27
N ILE A 165 -29.23 30.46 11.46
CA ILE A 165 -29.41 31.83 11.97
C ILE A 165 -30.73 31.97 12.73
N ALA A 166 -31.83 31.47 12.17
CA ALA A 166 -33.14 31.53 12.81
C ALA A 166 -33.20 30.80 14.16
N TYR A 167 -32.29 29.85 14.41
CA TYR A 167 -32.17 29.15 15.68
C TYR A 167 -31.20 29.86 16.66
N ARG A 168 -30.05 30.34 16.17
CA ARG A 168 -29.01 30.95 17.02
C ARG A 168 -29.31 32.41 17.36
N ASP A 169 -29.81 33.17 16.39
CA ASP A 169 -30.06 34.61 16.52
C ASP A 169 -31.41 35.00 15.88
N PRO A 170 -32.54 34.53 16.45
CA PRO A 170 -33.87 34.73 15.87
C PRO A 170 -34.27 36.20 15.73
N ASP A 171 -33.70 37.10 16.54
CA ASP A 171 -34.02 38.53 16.51
C ASP A 171 -33.52 39.21 15.22
N ARG A 172 -32.51 38.62 14.55
CA ARG A 172 -32.00 39.09 13.24
C ARG A 172 -32.92 38.72 12.07
N VAL A 173 -33.90 37.84 12.29
CA VAL A 173 -34.74 37.28 11.23
C VAL A 173 -36.15 37.87 11.33
N ALA A 174 -36.54 38.73 10.38
CA ALA A 174 -37.91 39.24 10.31
C ALA A 174 -38.88 38.15 9.84
N SER A 175 -38.46 37.38 8.83
CA SER A 175 -39.21 36.23 8.33
C SER A 175 -38.31 35.26 7.55
N LEU A 176 -38.80 34.03 7.40
CA LEU A 176 -38.06 32.95 6.75
C LEU A 176 -38.77 32.49 5.48
N VAL A 177 -38.07 32.47 4.35
CA VAL A 177 -38.55 31.84 3.10
C VAL A 177 -37.64 30.67 2.75
N LEU A 178 -38.22 29.47 2.69
CA LEU A 178 -37.53 28.25 2.27
C LEU A 178 -37.98 27.91 0.85
N MET A 179 -37.10 28.15 -0.11
CA MET A 179 -37.34 27.92 -1.53
C MET A 179 -36.61 26.66 -2.00
N SER A 180 -37.35 25.56 -2.17
CA SER A 180 -36.80 24.27 -2.64
C SER A 180 -35.55 23.82 -1.88
N THR A 181 -35.61 23.90 -0.55
CA THR A 181 -34.44 23.75 0.32
C THR A 181 -34.27 22.37 0.93
N ILE A 182 -33.04 22.08 1.34
CA ILE A 182 -32.76 21.05 2.35
C ILE A 182 -33.32 21.48 3.73
N GLY A 183 -33.33 20.56 4.71
CA GLY A 183 -33.70 20.87 6.10
C GLY A 183 -34.21 19.69 6.93
N ALA A 184 -34.66 18.61 6.28
CA ALA A 184 -34.98 17.35 6.93
C ALA A 184 -34.01 16.28 6.42
N GLN A 185 -33.07 15.86 7.27
CA GLN A 185 -32.00 14.91 6.94
C GLN A 185 -32.53 13.62 6.30
N GLU A 186 -33.70 13.17 6.75
CA GLU A 186 -34.31 11.91 6.31
C GLU A 186 -34.74 11.94 4.83
N LEU A 187 -34.80 13.13 4.24
CA LEU A 187 -35.24 13.38 2.86
C LEU A 187 -34.10 13.73 1.91
N GLU A 188 -32.86 13.78 2.40
CA GLU A 188 -31.69 14.05 1.58
C GLU A 188 -31.05 12.75 1.09
N LEU A 189 -30.84 12.63 -0.23
CA LEU A 189 -30.08 11.56 -0.87
C LEU A 189 -30.49 10.14 -0.40
N LEU A 190 -29.74 9.53 0.53
CA LEU A 190 -30.07 8.20 1.08
C LEU A 190 -30.92 8.26 2.36
N GLY A 191 -31.11 9.43 2.97
CA GLY A 191 -31.89 9.66 4.18
C GLY A 191 -31.16 9.36 5.48
N ASP A 192 -29.83 9.17 5.42
CA ASP A 192 -28.98 8.87 6.58
C ASP A 192 -27.69 9.68 6.52
N TYR A 193 -27.31 10.28 7.65
CA TYR A 193 -26.16 11.17 7.72
C TYR A 193 -24.84 10.47 7.38
N HIS A 194 -24.55 9.32 8.00
CA HIS A 194 -23.26 8.67 7.81
C HIS A 194 -23.10 8.12 6.39
N LEU A 195 -24.19 7.61 5.80
CA LEU A 195 -24.19 7.19 4.39
C LEU A 195 -24.02 8.36 3.43
N ASN A 196 -24.77 9.45 3.62
CA ASN A 196 -24.63 10.66 2.79
C ASN A 196 -23.22 11.25 2.92
N HIS A 197 -22.73 11.41 4.15
CA HIS A 197 -21.41 11.95 4.44
C HIS A 197 -20.29 11.07 3.88
N SER A 198 -20.45 9.74 3.87
CA SER A 198 -19.52 8.83 3.18
C SER A 198 -19.49 9.05 1.66
N ILE A 199 -20.65 9.28 1.03
CA ILE A 199 -20.75 9.59 -0.40
C ILE A 199 -20.09 10.93 -0.70
N HIS A 200 -20.37 11.96 0.10
CA HIS A 200 -19.73 13.27 -0.05
C HIS A 200 -18.24 13.23 0.21
N GLY A 201 -17.76 12.39 1.14
CA GLY A 201 -16.33 12.17 1.38
C GLY A 201 -15.63 11.51 0.20
N LEU A 202 -16.27 10.52 -0.44
CA LEU A 202 -15.77 9.91 -1.68
C LEU A 202 -15.78 10.90 -2.85
N GLN A 203 -16.84 11.70 -2.97
CA GLN A 203 -16.95 12.77 -3.97
C GLN A 203 -15.86 13.82 -3.78
N LEU A 204 -15.61 14.25 -2.55
CA LEU A 204 -14.55 15.18 -2.19
C LEU A 204 -13.18 14.61 -2.52
N ALA A 205 -12.88 13.37 -2.11
CA ALA A 205 -11.63 12.71 -2.42
C ALA A 205 -11.40 12.59 -3.94
N PHE A 206 -12.44 12.29 -4.71
CA PHE A 206 -12.38 12.21 -6.16
C PHE A 206 -12.11 13.58 -6.80
N LEU A 207 -12.88 14.61 -6.45
CA LEU A 207 -12.73 15.96 -7.02
C LEU A 207 -11.41 16.62 -6.60
N TRP A 208 -11.01 16.43 -5.34
CA TRP A 208 -9.69 16.82 -4.84
C TRP A 208 -8.58 16.13 -5.63
N GLY A 209 -8.62 14.79 -5.74
CA GLY A 209 -7.60 14.05 -6.50
C GLY A 209 -7.57 14.44 -7.98
N LEU A 210 -8.73 14.69 -8.58
CA LEU A 210 -8.83 15.16 -9.96
C LEU A 210 -8.20 16.55 -10.13
N SER A 211 -8.42 17.46 -9.19
CA SER A 211 -7.80 18.79 -9.20
C SER A 211 -6.29 18.71 -8.95
N GLU A 212 -5.85 17.97 -7.92
CA GLU A 212 -4.45 17.95 -7.49
C GLU A 212 -3.52 17.15 -8.41
N PHE A 213 -4.06 16.14 -9.12
CA PHE A 213 -3.30 15.29 -10.04
C PHE A 213 -3.57 15.60 -11.53
N THR A 214 -4.30 16.67 -11.86
CA THR A 214 -4.47 17.09 -13.26
C THR A 214 -3.82 18.46 -13.47
N PRO A 215 -2.90 18.62 -14.44
CA PRO A 215 -2.35 19.94 -14.76
C PRO A 215 -3.44 20.81 -15.42
N HIS A 216 -4.13 21.63 -14.62
CA HIS A 216 -5.29 22.42 -15.05
C HIS A 216 -5.10 23.94 -14.93
N PHE A 217 -3.98 24.45 -14.43
CA PHE A 217 -3.67 25.89 -14.43
C PHE A 217 -4.84 26.77 -13.90
N GLY A 218 -5.46 26.34 -12.80
CA GLY A 218 -6.55 27.07 -12.16
C GLY A 218 -7.95 26.92 -12.76
N TRP A 219 -8.15 26.32 -13.94
CA TRP A 219 -9.51 26.28 -14.53
C TRP A 219 -10.49 25.41 -13.71
N MET A 220 -10.01 24.34 -13.05
CA MET A 220 -10.85 23.50 -12.18
C MET A 220 -11.18 24.16 -10.84
N ASP A 221 -10.27 24.99 -10.30
CA ASP A 221 -10.54 25.80 -9.09
C ASP A 221 -11.65 26.83 -9.34
N ARG A 222 -11.99 27.07 -10.62
CA ARG A 222 -13.09 27.93 -11.04
C ARG A 222 -14.30 27.25 -11.64
N SER A 223 -14.33 25.93 -11.59
CA SER A 223 -15.52 25.16 -11.93
C SER A 223 -16.59 25.27 -10.84
N MET A 224 -17.86 25.38 -11.23
CA MET A 224 -18.99 25.25 -10.30
C MET A 224 -19.00 23.87 -9.61
N LEU A 225 -18.53 22.83 -10.31
CA LEU A 225 -18.39 21.46 -9.79
C LEU A 225 -16.95 21.22 -9.34
N GLY A 226 -16.49 21.98 -8.35
CA GLY A 226 -15.13 21.95 -7.82
C GLY A 226 -15.03 21.41 -6.39
N VAL A 227 -13.86 21.62 -5.77
CA VAL A 227 -13.59 21.20 -4.38
C VAL A 227 -14.51 21.93 -3.39
N SER A 228 -14.72 23.24 -3.56
CA SER A 228 -15.61 24.03 -2.71
C SER A 228 -17.04 23.49 -2.73
N TYR A 229 -17.55 23.10 -3.90
CA TYR A 229 -18.87 22.45 -4.03
C TYR A 229 -18.94 21.14 -3.22
N ALA A 230 -17.92 20.28 -3.30
CA ALA A 230 -17.89 19.05 -2.53
C ALA A 230 -17.78 19.29 -1.02
N ARG A 231 -16.95 20.26 -0.62
CA ARG A 231 -16.77 20.69 0.78
C ARG A 231 -18.06 21.19 1.41
N ASN A 232 -18.89 21.93 0.67
CA ASN A 232 -20.19 22.40 1.17
C ASN A 232 -21.08 21.28 1.73
N PHE A 233 -21.14 20.13 1.05
CA PHE A 233 -21.95 18.99 1.52
C PHE A 233 -21.20 18.12 2.51
N PHE A 234 -19.88 18.01 2.37
CA PHE A 234 -19.07 17.21 3.28
C PHE A 234 -18.94 17.86 4.66
N ASP A 235 -18.60 19.14 4.73
CA ASP A 235 -18.38 19.86 5.99
C ASP A 235 -19.70 20.15 6.74
N SER A 236 -20.84 20.09 6.04
CA SER A 236 -22.14 20.41 6.64
C SER A 236 -22.81 19.23 7.35
N ASP A 237 -23.44 19.53 8.50
CA ASP A 237 -24.30 18.60 9.23
C ASP A 237 -25.76 19.07 9.21
N GLN A 238 -26.64 18.22 8.67
CA GLN A 238 -28.06 18.48 8.53
C GLN A 238 -28.91 17.96 9.69
N ARG A 239 -28.38 17.08 10.54
CA ARG A 239 -29.10 16.51 11.69
C ARG A 239 -29.70 17.60 12.61
N PRO A 240 -29.01 18.73 12.88
CA PRO A 240 -29.57 19.80 13.70
C PRO A 240 -30.73 20.58 13.04
N LEU A 241 -30.83 20.60 11.70
CA LEU A 241 -31.75 21.49 10.98
C LEU A 241 -33.21 21.27 11.33
N ARG A 242 -33.62 20.02 11.58
CA ARG A 242 -34.98 19.71 12.06
C ARG A 242 -35.28 20.41 13.38
N LYS A 243 -34.34 20.40 14.32
CA LYS A 243 -34.46 21.10 15.61
C LYS A 243 -34.54 22.62 15.38
N PHE A 244 -33.72 23.15 14.47
CA PHE A 244 -33.69 24.57 14.16
C PHE A 244 -35.04 25.05 13.60
N LEU A 245 -35.52 24.39 12.55
CA LEU A 245 -36.81 24.68 11.92
C LEU A 245 -37.98 24.52 12.90
N THR A 246 -37.98 23.47 13.73
CA THR A 246 -39.05 23.28 14.73
C THR A 246 -39.01 24.28 15.86
N SER A 247 -37.87 24.92 16.14
CA SER A 247 -37.75 25.92 17.20
C SER A 247 -38.23 27.31 16.77
N TRP A 248 -38.21 27.60 15.46
CA TRP A 248 -38.62 28.88 14.90
C TRP A 248 -40.07 29.25 15.21
N GLU A 249 -40.31 30.46 15.76
CA GLU A 249 -41.64 30.96 16.11
C GLU A 249 -42.25 31.93 15.08
N GLY A 250 -41.41 32.55 14.24
CA GLY A 250 -41.84 33.61 13.33
C GLY A 250 -42.53 33.13 12.04
N PRO A 251 -42.90 34.06 11.15
CA PRO A 251 -43.56 33.76 9.89
C PRO A 251 -42.66 32.95 8.95
N THR A 252 -43.23 31.96 8.26
CA THR A 252 -42.49 31.13 7.29
C THR A 252 -43.26 30.93 5.99
N LEU A 253 -42.59 31.12 4.86
CA LEU A 253 -43.08 30.76 3.53
C LEU A 253 -42.25 29.61 2.96
N LEU A 254 -42.92 28.61 2.41
CA LEU A 254 -42.32 27.51 1.69
C LEU A 254 -42.71 27.66 0.21
N ILE A 255 -41.75 27.62 -0.70
CA ILE A 255 -41.99 27.63 -2.14
C ILE A 255 -41.28 26.44 -2.75
N HIS A 256 -42.04 25.53 -3.38
CA HIS A 256 -41.46 24.30 -3.93
C HIS A 256 -42.10 23.91 -5.26
N GLY A 257 -41.26 23.45 -6.19
CA GLY A 257 -41.73 22.87 -7.45
C GLY A 257 -42.23 21.43 -7.26
N ARG A 258 -43.39 21.09 -7.83
CA ARG A 258 -43.91 19.70 -7.73
C ARG A 258 -42.97 18.69 -8.41
N GLN A 259 -42.23 19.13 -9.42
CA GLN A 259 -41.38 18.30 -10.27
C GLN A 259 -39.89 18.42 -9.89
N ASP A 260 -39.57 18.92 -8.68
CA ASP A 260 -38.19 19.06 -8.22
C ASP A 260 -37.49 17.70 -8.14
N GLU A 261 -36.49 17.54 -9.00
CA GLU A 261 -35.72 16.33 -9.23
C GLU A 261 -34.49 16.20 -8.31
N LEU A 262 -34.11 17.27 -7.61
CA LEU A 262 -32.95 17.31 -6.72
C LEU A 262 -33.35 17.29 -5.25
N VAL A 263 -34.26 18.17 -4.86
CA VAL A 263 -34.85 18.20 -3.51
C VAL A 263 -36.30 17.75 -3.62
N PRO A 264 -36.64 16.52 -3.20
CA PRO A 264 -37.95 15.97 -3.44
C PRO A 264 -39.04 16.85 -2.79
N TYR A 265 -40.18 17.00 -3.46
CA TYR A 265 -41.32 17.78 -2.95
C TYR A 265 -41.80 17.30 -1.55
N ALA A 266 -41.51 16.04 -1.18
CA ALA A 266 -41.72 15.53 0.17
C ALA A 266 -41.01 16.36 1.26
N ALA A 267 -39.88 16.99 0.95
CA ALA A 267 -39.18 17.94 1.83
C ALA A 267 -40.07 19.12 2.19
N ALA A 268 -40.72 19.73 1.20
CA ALA A 268 -41.66 20.84 1.43
C ALA A 268 -42.84 20.42 2.32
N ILE A 269 -43.37 19.22 2.11
CA ILE A 269 -44.47 18.67 2.90
C ILE A 269 -44.03 18.43 4.34
N GLU A 270 -42.82 17.91 4.53
CA GLU A 270 -42.27 17.67 5.85
C GLU A 270 -41.92 18.97 6.58
N HIS A 271 -41.27 19.94 5.90
CA HIS A 271 -41.07 21.30 6.42
C HIS A 271 -42.39 21.94 6.81
N ARG A 272 -43.41 21.83 5.96
CA ARG A 272 -44.76 22.29 6.25
C ARG A 272 -45.29 21.59 7.48
N ARG A 273 -45.09 20.29 7.67
CA ARG A 273 -45.59 19.58 8.86
C ARG A 273 -44.91 20.06 10.14
N ILE A 274 -43.60 20.23 10.13
CA ILE A 274 -42.80 20.56 11.33
C ILE A 274 -42.79 22.05 11.69
N VAL A 275 -43.07 22.93 10.71
CA VAL A 275 -43.26 24.37 10.89
C VAL A 275 -44.75 24.69 10.75
N PRO A 276 -45.55 24.56 11.83
CA PRO A 276 -47.00 24.56 11.72
C PRO A 276 -47.60 25.88 11.23
N GLN A 277 -46.92 27.01 11.47
CA GLN A 277 -47.29 28.35 10.99
C GLN A 277 -46.91 28.63 9.53
N SER A 278 -46.24 27.72 8.85
CA SER A 278 -45.77 27.96 7.48
C SER A 278 -46.93 28.01 6.47
N THR A 279 -46.81 28.89 5.48
CA THR A 279 -47.58 28.83 4.22
C THR A 279 -46.77 28.07 3.18
N LEU A 280 -47.38 27.15 2.43
CA LEU A 280 -46.72 26.47 1.31
C LEU A 280 -47.38 26.85 -0.01
N VAL A 281 -46.55 27.36 -0.92
CA VAL A 281 -46.87 27.63 -2.32
C VAL A 281 -46.23 26.53 -3.16
N THR A 282 -47.04 25.84 -3.94
CA THR A 282 -46.59 24.76 -4.84
C THR A 282 -46.70 25.22 -6.27
N LEU A 283 -45.60 25.11 -7.02
CA LEU A 283 -45.57 25.37 -8.45
C LEU A 283 -45.66 24.03 -9.19
N GLU A 284 -46.83 23.74 -9.78
CA GLU A 284 -47.13 22.39 -10.33
C GLU A 284 -46.23 21.99 -11.52
N ASN A 285 -45.70 22.96 -12.28
CA ASN A 285 -44.84 22.72 -13.45
C ASN A 285 -43.39 23.19 -13.26
N ALA A 286 -42.93 23.36 -12.02
CA ALA A 286 -41.56 23.75 -11.72
C ALA A 286 -40.73 22.58 -11.18
N GLY A 287 -39.47 22.49 -11.64
CA GLY A 287 -38.40 21.65 -11.06
C GLY A 287 -37.48 22.45 -10.13
N HIS A 288 -36.30 21.93 -9.82
CA HIS A 288 -35.38 22.58 -8.85
C HIS A 288 -34.96 24.00 -9.31
N GLY A 289 -34.79 24.22 -10.61
CA GLY A 289 -34.36 25.49 -11.20
C GLY A 289 -35.42 26.61 -11.24
N LEU A 290 -36.39 26.64 -10.31
CA LEU A 290 -37.43 27.67 -10.25
C LEU A 290 -36.93 29.12 -10.19
N PRO A 291 -35.76 29.48 -9.61
CA PRO A 291 -35.32 30.88 -9.58
C PRO A 291 -34.99 31.44 -10.98
N ILE A 292 -34.76 30.57 -11.97
CA ILE A 292 -34.50 30.93 -13.37
C ILE A 292 -35.74 30.77 -14.25
N THR A 293 -36.48 29.68 -14.03
CA THR A 293 -37.58 29.26 -14.91
C THR A 293 -38.90 29.94 -14.56
N HIS A 294 -39.16 30.21 -13.28
CA HIS A 294 -40.41 30.79 -12.77
C HIS A 294 -40.16 32.04 -11.88
N PRO A 295 -39.23 32.96 -12.22
CA PRO A 295 -38.82 34.05 -11.33
C PRO A 295 -39.98 34.97 -10.94
N ASP A 296 -40.92 35.24 -11.85
CA ASP A 296 -42.03 36.17 -11.61
C ASP A 296 -43.11 35.56 -10.73
N GLU A 297 -43.44 34.27 -10.90
CA GLU A 297 -44.37 33.55 -10.02
C GLU A 297 -43.82 33.45 -8.60
N VAL A 298 -42.52 33.18 -8.47
CA VAL A 298 -41.81 33.11 -7.19
C VAL A 298 -41.75 34.48 -6.54
N SER A 299 -41.33 35.52 -7.27
CA SER A 299 -41.26 36.90 -6.79
C SER A 299 -42.63 37.38 -6.29
N LYS A 300 -43.67 37.17 -7.10
CA LYS A 300 -45.05 37.50 -6.72
C LYS A 300 -45.48 36.81 -5.43
N ALA A 301 -45.24 35.50 -5.31
CA ALA A 301 -45.60 34.75 -4.11
C ALA A 301 -44.87 35.26 -2.85
N ILE A 302 -43.59 35.66 -2.98
CA ILE A 302 -42.81 36.25 -1.89
C ILE A 302 -43.38 37.62 -1.50
N LEU A 303 -43.53 38.53 -2.46
CA LEU A 303 -43.96 39.91 -2.21
C LEU A 303 -45.39 39.97 -1.64
N GLU A 304 -46.34 39.21 -2.19
CA GLU A 304 -47.71 39.13 -1.68
C GLU A 304 -47.74 38.58 -0.24
N TRP A 305 -46.84 37.66 0.10
CA TRP A 305 -46.74 37.10 1.43
C TRP A 305 -46.02 38.01 2.43
N LEU A 306 -45.05 38.82 1.99
CA LEU A 306 -44.32 39.75 2.87
C LEU A 306 -45.16 40.95 3.32
N GLN A 307 -46.13 41.42 2.53
CA GLN A 307 -47.00 42.54 2.93
C GLN A 307 -47.69 42.36 4.30
N PRO A 308 -48.36 41.24 4.60
CA PRO A 308 -48.93 40.99 5.93
C PRO A 308 -47.86 40.70 7.01
N VAL A 309 -46.63 40.35 6.63
CA VAL A 309 -45.51 40.18 7.59
C VAL A 309 -45.09 41.55 8.13
N GLU A 310 -44.87 42.52 7.24
CA GLU A 310 -44.46 43.89 7.61
C GLU A 310 -45.50 44.65 8.43
N THR A 311 -46.77 44.29 8.27
CA THR A 311 -47.87 44.85 9.08
C THR A 311 -48.15 44.05 10.35
N HIS A 312 -47.33 43.05 10.68
CA HIS A 312 -47.47 42.12 11.82
C HIS A 312 -48.81 41.37 11.87
N GLN A 313 -49.40 41.11 10.71
CA GLN A 313 -50.66 40.36 10.55
C GLN A 313 -50.45 38.89 10.15
N SER A 314 -49.22 38.51 9.82
CA SER A 314 -48.87 37.14 9.46
C SER A 314 -48.94 36.15 10.62
N GLN A 315 -49.12 34.86 10.31
CA GLN A 315 -49.21 33.82 11.33
C GLN A 315 -47.84 33.54 11.96
N THR A 316 -47.80 33.63 13.28
CA THR A 316 -46.72 33.09 14.12
C THR A 316 -47.06 31.69 14.62
N LYS A 317 -46.08 30.96 15.15
CA LYS A 317 -46.29 29.63 15.72
C LYS A 317 -47.34 29.59 16.83
N ARG A 318 -47.45 30.68 17.61
CA ARG A 318 -48.47 30.82 18.67
C ARG A 318 -49.89 30.89 18.12
N GLN A 319 -50.04 31.36 16.89
CA GLN A 319 -51.32 31.48 16.19
C GLN A 319 -51.59 30.31 15.23
N ALA A 320 -50.69 29.32 15.17
CA ALA A 320 -50.83 28.18 14.28
C ALA A 320 -52.04 27.32 14.65
N ASN A 321 -52.68 26.72 13.64
CA ASN A 321 -53.83 25.84 13.83
C ASN A 321 -53.47 24.65 14.75
N LEU A 322 -54.33 24.33 15.73
CA LEU A 322 -54.09 23.27 16.72
C LEU A 322 -53.84 21.89 16.09
N GLY A 323 -54.51 21.57 14.97
CA GLY A 323 -54.27 20.33 14.24
C GLY A 323 -52.87 20.26 13.63
N ARG A 324 -52.38 21.39 13.11
CA ARG A 324 -51.01 21.53 12.56
C ARG A 324 -49.96 21.38 13.67
N LEU A 325 -50.18 22.02 14.81
CA LEU A 325 -49.32 21.89 16.01
C LEU A 325 -49.27 20.45 16.55
N THR A 326 -50.38 19.71 16.45
CA THR A 326 -50.43 18.31 16.89
C THR A 326 -49.67 17.43 15.91
N GLN A 327 -49.87 17.61 14.60
CA GLN A 327 -49.13 16.89 13.55
C GLN A 327 -47.63 17.16 13.60
N SER A 328 -47.19 18.38 13.94
CA SER A 328 -45.77 18.73 14.00
C SER A 328 -45.00 17.99 15.10
N ARG A 329 -45.70 17.43 16.10
CA ARG A 329 -45.10 16.68 17.23
C ARG A 329 -44.97 15.18 16.97
N LEU A 330 -45.59 14.67 15.91
CA LEU A 330 -45.46 13.26 15.55
C LEU A 330 -44.05 12.97 15.01
N PRO A 331 -43.48 11.79 15.29
CA PRO A 331 -42.20 11.38 14.70
C PRO A 331 -42.31 11.31 13.17
N PHE A 332 -41.18 11.46 12.49
CA PHE A 332 -41.11 11.30 11.04
C PHE A 332 -41.44 9.85 10.66
N ASP A 333 -42.27 9.67 9.63
CA ASP A 333 -42.65 8.36 9.12
C ASP A 333 -42.03 8.14 7.73
N ALA A 334 -40.91 7.40 7.71
CA ALA A 334 -40.19 7.09 6.48
C ALA A 334 -40.99 6.21 5.51
N SER A 335 -42.00 5.47 5.99
CA SER A 335 -42.83 4.60 5.13
C SER A 335 -43.77 5.39 4.22
N SER A 336 -43.98 6.67 4.53
CA SER A 336 -44.82 7.58 3.75
C SER A 336 -44.12 8.20 2.53
N LEU A 337 -42.82 7.92 2.34
CA LEU A 337 -42.04 8.47 1.24
C LEU A 337 -42.39 7.82 -0.10
N PRO A 338 -42.58 8.61 -1.17
CA PRO A 338 -42.76 8.04 -2.48
C PRO A 338 -41.45 7.37 -2.95
N PRO A 339 -41.53 6.20 -3.62
CA PRO A 339 -40.36 5.58 -4.21
C PRO A 339 -39.75 6.48 -5.29
N VAL A 340 -38.44 6.37 -5.50
CA VAL A 340 -37.74 7.10 -6.57
C VAL A 340 -38.26 6.64 -7.93
N THR A 341 -38.70 7.58 -8.77
CA THR A 341 -39.24 7.29 -10.11
C THR A 341 -38.56 8.14 -11.19
N GLY A 342 -38.85 7.82 -12.47
CA GLY A 342 -38.44 8.67 -13.61
C GLY A 342 -36.94 8.63 -13.90
N PHE A 343 -36.37 9.78 -14.30
CA PHE A 343 -34.97 9.88 -14.70
C PHE A 343 -33.99 9.62 -13.54
N SER A 344 -34.32 10.08 -12.34
CA SER A 344 -33.52 9.86 -11.12
C SER A 344 -33.38 8.38 -10.77
N LEU A 345 -34.42 7.57 -11.04
CA LEU A 345 -34.35 6.12 -10.87
C LEU A 345 -33.30 5.50 -11.80
N VAL A 346 -33.23 5.93 -13.06
CA VAL A 346 -32.26 5.44 -14.04
C VAL A 346 -30.83 5.81 -13.62
N ILE A 347 -30.60 7.05 -13.18
CA ILE A 347 -29.30 7.48 -12.66
C ILE A 347 -28.89 6.63 -11.47
N LEU A 348 -29.80 6.42 -10.51
CA LEU A 348 -29.52 5.62 -9.32
C LEU A 348 -29.19 4.17 -9.69
N MET A 349 -29.94 3.56 -10.61
CA MET A 349 -29.63 2.23 -11.14
C MET A 349 -28.25 2.16 -11.80
N LEU A 350 -27.87 3.18 -12.58
CA LEU A 350 -26.54 3.27 -13.19
C LEU A 350 -25.44 3.44 -12.14
N LEU A 351 -25.65 4.27 -11.12
CA LEU A 351 -24.71 4.46 -10.03
C LEU A 351 -24.49 3.16 -9.25
N ILE A 352 -25.57 2.44 -8.93
CA ILE A 352 -25.49 1.12 -8.29
C ILE A 352 -24.72 0.14 -9.19
N ALA A 353 -25.05 0.09 -10.49
CA ALA A 353 -24.36 -0.77 -11.44
C ALA A 353 -22.85 -0.44 -11.52
N VAL A 354 -22.47 0.83 -11.56
CA VAL A 354 -21.06 1.27 -11.54
C VAL A 354 -20.39 0.96 -10.22
N ALA A 355 -21.08 1.13 -9.09
CA ALA A 355 -20.56 0.82 -7.76
C ALA A 355 -20.17 -0.67 -7.64
N THR A 356 -20.84 -1.57 -8.36
CA THR A 356 -20.46 -3.00 -8.37
C THR A 356 -19.06 -3.27 -8.92
N PHE A 357 -18.50 -2.37 -9.75
CA PHE A 357 -17.13 -2.48 -10.26
C PHE A 357 -16.09 -2.22 -9.17
N ALA A 358 -16.43 -1.35 -8.22
CA ALA A 358 -15.59 -1.06 -7.05
C ALA A 358 -15.76 -2.15 -5.98
N SER A 359 -17.01 -2.44 -5.61
CA SER A 359 -17.35 -3.50 -4.67
C SER A 359 -18.78 -3.99 -4.91
N GLU A 360 -18.89 -5.12 -5.59
CA GLU A 360 -20.17 -5.78 -5.85
C GLU A 360 -20.97 -6.04 -4.58
N ASP A 361 -20.35 -6.65 -3.56
CA ASP A 361 -21.05 -7.08 -2.36
C ASP A 361 -21.57 -5.87 -1.58
N LEU A 362 -20.77 -4.80 -1.50
CA LEU A 362 -21.18 -3.55 -0.84
C LEU A 362 -22.29 -2.83 -1.61
N ALA A 363 -22.20 -2.79 -2.95
CA ALA A 363 -23.26 -2.23 -3.80
C ALA A 363 -24.57 -3.01 -3.67
N SER A 364 -24.49 -4.35 -3.55
CA SER A 364 -25.65 -5.23 -3.33
C SER A 364 -26.30 -4.98 -1.96
N ILE A 365 -25.49 -4.83 -0.91
CA ILE A 365 -25.97 -4.48 0.44
C ILE A 365 -26.65 -3.10 0.42
N GLY A 366 -26.00 -2.11 -0.20
CA GLY A 366 -26.54 -0.75 -0.33
C GLY A 366 -27.89 -0.74 -1.06
N ALA A 367 -28.00 -1.46 -2.17
CA ALA A 367 -29.26 -1.60 -2.90
C ALA A 367 -30.34 -2.26 -2.04
N GLY A 368 -30.02 -3.30 -1.28
CA GLY A 368 -30.96 -3.96 -0.35
C GLY A 368 -31.44 -3.03 0.77
N LEU A 369 -30.57 -2.19 1.34
CA LEU A 369 -30.93 -1.19 2.35
C LEU A 369 -31.86 -0.12 1.78
N MET A 370 -31.66 0.32 0.52
CA MET A 370 -32.57 1.26 -0.14
C MET A 370 -33.95 0.66 -0.37
N VAL A 371 -34.03 -0.64 -0.68
CA VAL A 371 -35.32 -1.35 -0.78
C VAL A 371 -35.99 -1.44 0.59
N ALA A 372 -35.24 -1.70 1.67
CA ALA A 372 -35.78 -1.78 3.03
C ALA A 372 -36.42 -0.45 3.49
N ARG A 373 -35.87 0.68 3.03
CA ARG A 373 -36.37 2.03 3.31
C ARG A 373 -37.58 2.43 2.48
N GLY A 374 -38.01 1.60 1.51
CA GLY A 374 -39.12 1.91 0.60
C GLY A 374 -38.77 2.95 -0.48
N THR A 375 -37.53 3.43 -0.54
CA THR A 375 -37.10 4.45 -1.50
C THR A 375 -36.77 3.86 -2.88
N PHE A 376 -36.47 2.56 -2.96
CA PHE A 376 -36.08 1.89 -4.19
C PHE A 376 -36.84 0.57 -4.37
N GLY A 377 -37.30 0.29 -5.60
CA GLY A 377 -38.06 -0.93 -5.87
C GLY A 377 -37.17 -2.17 -5.90
N TRP A 378 -37.64 -3.28 -5.33
CA TRP A 378 -36.96 -4.58 -5.31
C TRP A 378 -36.46 -5.01 -6.70
N ASP A 379 -37.31 -4.90 -7.72
CA ASP A 379 -36.99 -5.32 -9.09
C ASP A 379 -35.89 -4.44 -9.71
N HIS A 380 -35.92 -3.12 -9.45
CA HIS A 380 -34.92 -2.17 -9.92
C HIS A 380 -33.57 -2.41 -9.26
N ALA A 381 -33.56 -2.73 -7.96
CA ALA A 381 -32.36 -3.08 -7.22
C ALA A 381 -31.69 -4.33 -7.77
N LEU A 382 -32.46 -5.41 -7.93
CA LEU A 382 -31.92 -6.64 -8.51
C LEU A 382 -31.39 -6.42 -9.92
N LEU A 383 -32.14 -5.70 -10.77
CA LEU A 383 -31.73 -5.45 -12.14
C LEU A 383 -30.44 -4.62 -12.21
N ALA A 384 -30.35 -3.52 -11.46
CA ALA A 384 -29.18 -2.66 -11.44
C ALA A 384 -27.91 -3.40 -10.99
N VAL A 385 -28.00 -4.11 -9.87
CA VAL A 385 -26.90 -4.90 -9.32
C VAL A 385 -26.51 -6.01 -10.29
N PHE A 386 -27.48 -6.75 -10.82
CA PHE A 386 -27.23 -7.85 -11.75
C PHE A 386 -26.53 -7.39 -13.04
N VAL A 387 -26.97 -6.29 -13.64
CA VAL A 387 -26.37 -5.71 -14.85
C VAL A 387 -24.94 -5.25 -14.59
N GLY A 388 -24.70 -4.56 -13.47
CA GLY A 388 -23.35 -4.10 -13.09
C GLY A 388 -22.36 -5.26 -12.94
N ILE A 389 -22.78 -6.28 -12.19
CA ILE A 389 -22.02 -7.53 -11.99
C ILE A 389 -21.67 -8.19 -13.31
N LEU A 390 -22.68 -8.37 -14.16
CA LEU A 390 -22.54 -9.05 -15.43
C LEU A 390 -21.51 -8.33 -16.30
N ALA A 391 -21.60 -7.00 -16.38
CA ALA A 391 -20.66 -6.18 -17.12
C ALA A 391 -19.24 -6.27 -16.56
N GLY A 392 -19.08 -6.18 -15.23
CA GLY A 392 -17.78 -6.28 -14.56
C GLY A 392 -17.08 -7.62 -14.76
N ASP A 393 -17.80 -8.74 -14.55
CA ASP A 393 -17.27 -10.09 -14.67
C ASP A 393 -16.88 -10.44 -16.12
N ILE A 394 -17.69 -9.99 -17.10
CA ILE A 394 -17.35 -10.11 -18.53
C ILE A 394 -16.11 -9.29 -18.85
N ALA A 395 -15.99 -8.06 -18.33
CA ALA A 395 -14.83 -7.21 -18.57
C ALA A 395 -13.53 -7.86 -18.05
N LEU A 396 -13.56 -8.49 -16.88
CA LEU A 396 -12.40 -9.24 -16.33
C LEU A 396 -11.99 -10.40 -17.23
N TYR A 397 -12.95 -11.20 -17.70
CA TYR A 397 -12.69 -12.30 -18.62
C TYR A 397 -12.13 -11.81 -19.97
N VAL A 398 -12.73 -10.77 -20.55
CA VAL A 398 -12.29 -10.18 -21.83
C VAL A 398 -10.88 -9.58 -21.69
N ALA A 399 -10.60 -8.89 -20.59
CA ALA A 399 -9.26 -8.37 -20.29
C ALA A 399 -8.21 -9.49 -20.27
N GLY A 400 -8.50 -10.61 -19.59
CA GLY A 400 -7.64 -11.79 -19.60
C GLY A 400 -7.44 -12.39 -21.00
N ARG A 401 -8.51 -12.45 -21.80
CA ARG A 401 -8.51 -13.02 -23.15
C ARG A 401 -7.73 -12.17 -24.16
N ILE A 402 -7.84 -10.84 -24.07
CA ILE A 402 -7.16 -9.89 -24.98
C ILE A 402 -5.69 -9.71 -24.58
N LEU A 403 -5.41 -9.46 -23.29
CA LEU A 403 -4.06 -9.17 -22.80
C LEU A 403 -3.20 -10.42 -22.64
N GLY A 404 -3.84 -11.60 -22.54
CA GLY A 404 -3.18 -12.90 -22.42
C GLY A 404 -2.25 -12.98 -21.20
N ARG A 405 -1.18 -13.76 -21.30
CA ARG A 405 -0.24 -14.01 -20.18
C ARG A 405 0.43 -12.74 -19.62
N LYS A 406 0.41 -11.62 -20.36
CA LYS A 406 0.99 -10.35 -19.90
C LYS A 406 0.21 -9.73 -18.75
N VAL A 407 -1.10 -9.97 -18.67
CA VAL A 407 -1.94 -9.38 -17.60
C VAL A 407 -1.55 -9.87 -16.21
N VAL A 408 -1.10 -11.12 -16.11
CA VAL A 408 -0.65 -11.78 -14.86
C VAL A 408 0.65 -11.15 -14.31
N THR A 409 1.37 -10.38 -15.13
CA THR A 409 2.58 -9.66 -14.71
C THR A 409 2.30 -8.23 -14.24
N LEU A 410 1.07 -7.73 -14.41
CA LEU A 410 0.68 -6.37 -14.01
C LEU A 410 0.07 -6.39 -12.60
N PRO A 411 0.35 -5.41 -11.72
CA PRO A 411 -0.39 -5.23 -10.46
C PRO A 411 -1.86 -4.84 -10.72
N PRO A 412 -2.82 -5.25 -9.87
CA PRO A 412 -2.66 -6.11 -8.70
C PRO A 412 -2.64 -7.61 -9.04
N PHE A 413 -2.81 -8.02 -10.29
CA PHE A 413 -2.92 -9.42 -10.71
C PHE A 413 -1.69 -10.26 -10.35
N SER A 414 -0.49 -9.67 -10.46
CA SER A 414 0.78 -10.31 -10.08
C SER A 414 0.90 -10.61 -8.59
N TRP A 415 0.07 -10.00 -7.73
CA TRP A 415 0.02 -10.28 -6.29
C TRP A 415 -0.65 -11.61 -5.99
N PHE A 416 -1.61 -12.04 -6.82
CA PHE A 416 -2.42 -13.24 -6.58
C PHE A 416 -2.03 -14.43 -7.46
N VAL A 417 -1.56 -14.19 -8.69
CA VAL A 417 -1.27 -15.26 -9.66
C VAL A 417 0.15 -15.10 -10.22
N SER A 418 0.99 -16.14 -10.07
CA SER A 418 2.32 -16.19 -10.67
C SER A 418 2.31 -17.00 -11.97
N ALA A 419 3.11 -16.60 -12.97
CA ALA A 419 3.21 -17.30 -14.25
C ALA A 419 3.57 -18.81 -14.12
N GLN A 420 4.39 -19.19 -13.13
CA GLN A 420 4.76 -20.59 -12.86
C GLN A 420 3.58 -21.44 -12.33
N LYS A 421 2.77 -20.90 -11.41
CA LYS A 421 1.57 -21.58 -10.90
C LYS A 421 0.50 -21.77 -11.99
N MET A 422 0.41 -20.84 -12.94
CA MET A 422 -0.56 -20.91 -14.04
C MET A 422 -0.27 -22.07 -15.02
N ASN A 423 1.01 -22.38 -15.27
CA ASN A 423 1.38 -23.51 -16.12
C ASN A 423 1.03 -24.86 -15.47
N ARG A 424 1.17 -25.00 -14.14
CA ARG A 424 0.71 -26.19 -13.40
C ARG A 424 -0.81 -26.26 -13.26
N GLY A 425 -1.50 -25.11 -13.19
CA GLY A 425 -2.95 -25.01 -12.99
C GLY A 425 -3.81 -25.16 -14.26
N ALA A 426 -3.24 -25.06 -15.46
CA ALA A 426 -3.99 -25.12 -16.71
C ALA A 426 -4.72 -26.46 -16.91
N ALA A 427 -4.03 -27.60 -16.67
CA ALA A 427 -4.62 -28.93 -16.80
C ALA A 427 -5.71 -29.21 -15.73
N TRP A 428 -5.56 -28.63 -14.53
CA TRP A 428 -6.57 -28.72 -13.48
C TRP A 428 -7.82 -27.87 -13.80
N PHE A 429 -7.62 -26.68 -14.37
CA PHE A 429 -8.71 -25.80 -14.80
C PHE A 429 -9.51 -26.41 -15.96
N GLU A 430 -8.89 -27.16 -16.87
CA GLU A 430 -9.61 -27.90 -17.91
C GLU A 430 -10.52 -29.00 -17.33
N ARG A 431 -10.13 -29.62 -16.21
CA ARG A 431 -10.89 -30.71 -15.57
C ARG A 431 -11.98 -30.22 -14.60
N GLU A 432 -11.68 -29.20 -13.80
CA GLU A 432 -12.54 -28.75 -12.70
C GLU A 432 -13.03 -27.28 -12.85
N GLY A 433 -12.74 -26.61 -13.97
CA GLY A 433 -12.94 -25.17 -14.16
C GLY A 433 -14.37 -24.67 -13.88
N ALA A 434 -15.39 -25.49 -14.15
CA ALA A 434 -16.79 -25.17 -13.83
C ALA A 434 -17.01 -24.95 -12.32
N LYS A 435 -16.50 -25.87 -11.49
CA LYS A 435 -16.64 -25.81 -10.03
C LYS A 435 -15.86 -24.63 -9.46
N VAL A 436 -14.70 -24.34 -10.04
CA VAL A 436 -13.84 -23.22 -9.60
C VAL A 436 -14.50 -21.88 -9.89
N ILE A 437 -15.08 -21.70 -11.09
CA ILE A 437 -15.81 -20.48 -11.46
C ILE A 437 -16.99 -20.25 -10.50
N ILE A 438 -17.81 -21.28 -10.27
CA ILE A 438 -18.95 -21.18 -9.35
C ILE A 438 -18.49 -20.91 -7.91
N ALA A 439 -17.52 -21.68 -7.41
CA ALA A 439 -17.01 -21.54 -6.04
C ALA A 439 -16.37 -20.17 -5.80
N SER A 440 -15.72 -19.60 -6.82
CA SER A 440 -15.06 -18.29 -6.69
C SER A 440 -16.02 -17.15 -6.36
N ARG A 441 -17.32 -17.33 -6.65
CA ARG A 441 -18.38 -16.37 -6.29
C ARG A 441 -18.59 -16.26 -4.78
N PHE A 442 -18.40 -17.36 -4.06
CA PHE A 442 -18.61 -17.45 -2.62
C PHE A 442 -17.33 -17.15 -1.82
N ILE A 443 -16.20 -16.92 -2.49
CA ILE A 443 -14.90 -16.69 -1.86
C ILE A 443 -14.44 -15.27 -2.19
N PRO A 444 -14.44 -14.35 -1.20
CA PRO A 444 -14.01 -12.96 -1.39
C PRO A 444 -12.63 -12.85 -2.03
N GLY A 445 -12.48 -11.93 -3.00
CA GLY A 445 -11.22 -11.67 -3.69
C GLY A 445 -10.76 -12.73 -4.70
N SER A 446 -11.41 -13.89 -4.78
CA SER A 446 -11.01 -14.97 -5.70
C SER A 446 -11.55 -14.84 -7.14
N ARG A 447 -12.57 -14.00 -7.35
CA ARG A 447 -13.19 -13.76 -8.68
C ARG A 447 -12.23 -13.14 -9.67
N LEU A 448 -11.58 -12.05 -9.27
CA LEU A 448 -10.62 -11.31 -10.09
C LEU A 448 -9.51 -12.21 -10.66
N PRO A 449 -8.80 -13.03 -9.87
CA PRO A 449 -7.80 -13.94 -10.42
C PRO A 449 -8.43 -15.09 -11.23
N THR A 450 -9.57 -15.63 -10.82
CA THR A 450 -10.23 -16.77 -11.50
C THR A 450 -10.73 -16.40 -12.90
N TYR A 451 -11.42 -15.26 -13.05
CA TYR A 451 -12.06 -14.88 -14.32
C TYR A 451 -11.03 -14.36 -15.33
N VAL A 452 -10.03 -13.63 -14.85
CA VAL A 452 -8.88 -13.25 -15.68
C VAL A 452 -8.12 -14.50 -16.12
N ALA A 453 -7.87 -15.47 -15.23
CA ALA A 453 -7.23 -16.74 -15.61
C ALA A 453 -8.05 -17.51 -16.64
N ALA A 454 -9.37 -17.57 -16.49
CA ALA A 454 -10.28 -18.18 -17.47
C ALA A 454 -10.15 -17.53 -18.86
N GLY A 455 -10.02 -16.21 -18.91
CA GLY A 455 -9.73 -15.45 -20.13
C GLY A 455 -8.37 -15.78 -20.73
N VAL A 456 -7.31 -15.79 -19.92
CA VAL A 456 -5.93 -16.10 -20.35
C VAL A 456 -5.81 -17.53 -20.90
N LEU A 457 -6.50 -18.48 -20.28
CA LEU A 457 -6.60 -19.88 -20.71
C LEU A 457 -7.56 -20.10 -21.89
N LYS A 458 -8.18 -19.02 -22.40
CA LYS A 458 -9.13 -19.03 -23.53
C LYS A 458 -10.31 -19.99 -23.34
N ALA A 459 -10.82 -20.12 -22.12
CA ALA A 459 -12.02 -20.90 -21.84
C ALA A 459 -13.18 -20.53 -22.80
N PRO A 460 -14.11 -21.45 -23.13
CA PRO A 460 -15.24 -21.11 -24.00
C PRO A 460 -16.15 -20.06 -23.35
N PHE A 461 -16.34 -18.92 -24.02
CA PHE A 461 -17.08 -17.78 -23.47
C PHE A 461 -18.48 -18.16 -22.97
N TRP A 462 -19.23 -18.92 -23.75
CA TRP A 462 -20.60 -19.33 -23.39
C TRP A 462 -20.66 -20.28 -22.19
N LYS A 463 -19.63 -21.12 -22.00
CA LYS A 463 -19.54 -21.98 -20.81
C LYS A 463 -19.20 -21.16 -19.57
N PHE A 464 -18.24 -20.26 -19.69
CA PHE A 464 -17.91 -19.30 -18.64
C PHE A 464 -19.15 -18.50 -18.23
N LEU A 465 -19.85 -17.91 -19.20
CA LEU A 465 -21.07 -17.14 -19.02
C LEU A 465 -22.15 -17.96 -18.30
N GLY A 466 -22.43 -19.18 -18.76
CA GLY A 466 -23.41 -20.05 -18.11
C GLY A 466 -23.08 -20.35 -16.64
N TYR A 467 -21.83 -20.71 -16.34
CA TYR A 467 -21.43 -21.08 -14.97
C TYR A 467 -21.53 -19.91 -13.98
N PHE A 468 -21.07 -18.72 -14.35
CA PHE A 468 -21.18 -17.59 -13.44
C PHE A 468 -22.61 -17.05 -13.36
N MET A 469 -23.38 -17.06 -14.46
CA MET A 469 -24.79 -16.62 -14.44
C MET A 469 -25.63 -17.42 -13.45
N ILE A 470 -25.43 -18.74 -13.40
CA ILE A 470 -26.07 -19.61 -12.40
C ILE A 470 -25.70 -19.13 -10.99
N ALA A 471 -24.42 -18.91 -10.71
CA ALA A 471 -23.97 -18.45 -9.39
C ALA A 471 -24.54 -17.07 -9.03
N THR A 472 -24.58 -16.13 -9.98
CA THR A 472 -25.10 -14.76 -9.78
C THR A 472 -26.60 -14.73 -9.53
N ILE A 473 -27.39 -15.54 -10.25
CA ILE A 473 -28.85 -15.63 -10.06
C ILE A 473 -29.22 -16.05 -8.64
N PHE A 474 -28.39 -16.84 -7.96
CA PHE A 474 -28.63 -17.22 -6.57
C PHE A 474 -28.01 -16.23 -5.58
N TRP A 475 -26.76 -15.83 -5.81
CA TRP A 475 -26.00 -15.04 -4.85
C TRP A 475 -26.50 -13.60 -4.73
N THR A 476 -26.82 -12.96 -5.85
CA THR A 476 -27.21 -11.54 -5.86
C THR A 476 -28.55 -11.32 -5.16
N PRO A 477 -29.63 -12.08 -5.46
CA PRO A 477 -30.87 -11.95 -4.70
C PRO A 477 -30.72 -12.36 -3.23
N PHE A 478 -29.80 -13.27 -2.91
CA PHE A 478 -29.52 -13.64 -1.52
C PHE A 478 -28.93 -12.46 -0.73
N ILE A 479 -27.91 -11.77 -1.25
CA ILE A 479 -27.35 -10.59 -0.57
C ILE A 479 -28.35 -9.45 -0.51
N VAL A 480 -28.98 -9.08 -1.64
CA VAL A 480 -29.96 -7.99 -1.65
C VAL A 480 -31.14 -8.32 -0.72
N GLY A 481 -31.58 -9.58 -0.71
CA GLY A 481 -32.66 -10.08 0.13
C GLY A 481 -32.31 -10.09 1.62
N ILE A 482 -31.14 -10.57 2.01
CA ILE A 482 -30.74 -10.58 3.43
C ILE A 482 -30.54 -9.15 3.95
N SER A 483 -29.97 -8.25 3.12
CA SER A 483 -29.84 -6.83 3.44
C SER A 483 -31.19 -6.11 3.50
N PHE A 484 -32.15 -6.50 2.68
CA PHE A 484 -33.52 -6.03 2.78
C PHE A 484 -34.19 -6.48 4.10
N LEU A 485 -34.13 -7.78 4.41
CA LEU A 485 -34.77 -8.37 5.59
C LEU A 485 -34.15 -7.89 6.91
N LEU A 486 -32.82 -7.82 6.96
CA LEU A 486 -32.07 -7.39 8.14
C LEU A 486 -31.81 -5.88 8.15
N GLY A 487 -32.17 -5.14 7.10
CA GLY A 487 -31.76 -3.75 6.91
C GLY A 487 -32.13 -2.85 8.07
N ASN A 488 -33.39 -2.93 8.53
CA ASN A 488 -33.85 -2.12 9.66
C ASN A 488 -33.15 -2.49 10.98
N GLN A 489 -32.77 -3.76 11.16
CA GLN A 489 -32.00 -4.19 12.33
C GLN A 489 -30.54 -3.74 12.23
N ILE A 490 -29.90 -3.92 11.07
CA ILE A 490 -28.52 -3.49 10.80
C ILE A 490 -28.39 -1.98 11.01
N LEU A 491 -29.34 -1.18 10.51
CA LEU A 491 -29.37 0.26 10.71
C LEU A 491 -29.49 0.64 12.20
N SER A 492 -30.35 -0.07 12.96
CA SER A 492 -30.46 0.15 14.42
C SER A 492 -29.21 -0.27 15.21
N PHE A 493 -28.48 -1.29 14.75
CA PHE A 493 -27.19 -1.70 15.35
C PHE A 493 -26.06 -0.73 15.00
N TRP A 494 -26.13 -0.07 13.84
CA TRP A 494 -25.12 0.86 13.36
C TRP A 494 -25.01 2.10 14.27
N GLU A 495 -26.15 2.64 14.73
CA GLU A 495 -26.19 3.76 15.69
C GLU A 495 -25.53 3.42 17.04
N ILE A 496 -25.47 2.14 17.43
CA ILE A 496 -24.94 1.69 18.73
C ILE A 496 -23.43 1.39 18.64
N TYR A 497 -22.91 1.01 17.48
CA TYR A 497 -21.58 0.40 17.34
C TYR A 497 -20.59 1.16 16.44
N GLU A 498 -20.87 2.41 16.06
CA GLU A 498 -19.96 3.23 15.23
C GLU A 498 -18.51 3.26 15.77
N SER A 499 -18.36 3.27 17.11
CA SER A 499 -17.06 3.24 17.79
C SER A 499 -16.33 1.89 17.78
N PHE A 500 -17.00 0.78 17.45
CA PHE A 500 -16.41 -0.56 17.39
C PHE A 500 -16.28 -1.12 15.97
N ALA A 501 -16.87 -0.47 14.96
CA ALA A 501 -16.85 -0.93 13.57
C ALA A 501 -15.42 -1.21 13.06
N ILE A 502 -14.46 -0.34 13.40
CA ILE A 502 -13.05 -0.52 13.00
C ILE A 502 -12.41 -1.74 13.68
N TRP A 503 -12.74 -2.02 14.93
CA TRP A 503 -12.22 -3.17 15.67
C TRP A 503 -12.81 -4.49 15.17
N VAL A 504 -14.10 -4.50 14.82
CA VAL A 504 -14.75 -5.65 14.18
C VAL A 504 -14.13 -5.90 12.80
N LEU A 505 -13.87 -4.86 12.01
CA LEU A 505 -13.20 -4.97 10.72
C LEU A 505 -11.77 -5.51 10.85
N ILE A 506 -10.97 -4.96 11.77
CA ILE A 506 -9.62 -5.46 12.07
C ILE A 506 -9.68 -6.93 12.51
N GLY A 507 -10.60 -7.28 13.41
CA GLY A 507 -10.81 -8.66 13.86
C GLY A 507 -11.16 -9.62 12.72
N LEU A 508 -12.04 -9.20 11.81
CA LEU A 508 -12.42 -9.97 10.63
C LEU A 508 -11.25 -10.14 9.65
N ILE A 509 -10.47 -9.08 9.40
CA ILE A 509 -9.26 -9.13 8.56
C ILE A 509 -8.24 -10.09 9.16
N LEU A 510 -7.99 -10.02 10.48
CA LEU A 510 -7.08 -10.92 11.19
C LEU A 510 -7.57 -12.37 11.17
N LEU A 511 -8.88 -12.59 11.32
CA LEU A 511 -9.49 -13.92 11.23
C LEU A 511 -9.34 -14.52 9.83
N ILE A 512 -9.63 -13.75 8.78
CA ILE A 512 -9.44 -14.15 7.39
C ILE A 512 -7.95 -14.44 7.14
N TYR A 513 -7.06 -13.56 7.59
CA TYR A 513 -5.61 -13.77 7.47
C TYR A 513 -5.18 -15.07 8.16
N ALA A 514 -5.62 -15.31 9.39
CA ALA A 514 -5.34 -16.54 10.13
C ALA A 514 -5.90 -17.78 9.42
N LEU A 515 -7.12 -17.70 8.89
CA LEU A 515 -7.73 -18.80 8.13
C LEU A 515 -6.90 -19.15 6.88
N PHE A 516 -6.46 -18.17 6.09
CA PHE A 516 -5.72 -18.42 4.86
C PHE A 516 -4.24 -18.76 5.08
N HIS A 517 -3.61 -18.20 6.11
CA HIS A 517 -2.18 -18.39 6.36
C HIS A 517 -1.84 -19.45 7.39
N ILE A 518 -2.81 -19.85 8.24
CA ILE A 518 -2.64 -20.87 9.28
C ILE A 518 -3.66 -22.00 9.06
N GLY A 519 -4.95 -21.70 9.01
CA GLY A 519 -6.03 -22.69 8.93
C GLY A 519 -5.95 -23.61 7.71
N LEU A 520 -5.98 -23.04 6.50
CA LEU A 520 -5.91 -23.81 5.25
C LEU A 520 -4.60 -24.59 5.10
N PRO A 521 -3.41 -24.02 5.39
CA PRO A 521 -2.17 -24.79 5.37
C PRO A 521 -2.16 -25.94 6.39
N MET A 522 -2.75 -25.78 7.58
CA MET A 522 -2.86 -26.86 8.57
C MET A 522 -3.64 -28.08 8.08
N ALA A 523 -4.54 -27.92 7.12
CA ALA A 523 -5.32 -29.02 6.55
C ALA A 523 -4.51 -29.96 5.63
N THR A 524 -3.28 -29.60 5.25
CA THR A 524 -2.45 -30.40 4.34
C THR A 524 -1.12 -30.77 4.97
N HIS A 525 -0.57 -31.95 4.65
CA HIS A 525 0.75 -32.37 5.14
C HIS A 525 1.85 -31.35 4.81
N LYS A 526 1.95 -30.98 3.52
CA LYS A 526 2.89 -29.98 3.01
C LYS A 526 2.71 -28.61 3.66
N GLY A 527 1.48 -28.19 3.94
CA GLY A 527 1.20 -26.94 4.63
C GLY A 527 1.63 -26.97 6.10
N ARG A 528 1.37 -28.07 6.83
CA ARG A 528 1.84 -28.27 8.21
C ARG A 528 3.37 -28.23 8.32
N ARG A 529 4.09 -28.96 7.45
CA ARG A 529 5.57 -28.94 7.44
C ARG A 529 6.14 -27.55 7.10
N LYS A 530 5.51 -26.81 6.18
CA LYS A 530 5.89 -25.41 5.89
C LYS A 530 5.61 -24.45 7.04
N LEU A 531 4.52 -24.62 7.78
CA LEU A 531 4.23 -23.84 8.99
C LEU A 531 5.25 -24.14 10.09
N LEU A 532 5.58 -25.41 10.30
CA LEU A 532 6.62 -25.83 11.23
C LEU A 532 7.98 -25.24 10.86
N SER A 533 8.34 -25.23 9.58
CA SER A 533 9.54 -24.55 9.07
C SER A 533 9.55 -23.06 9.40
N ARG A 534 8.44 -22.35 9.17
CA ARG A 534 8.32 -20.92 9.55
C ARG A 534 8.51 -20.72 11.04
N TRP A 535 7.84 -21.53 11.87
CA TRP A 535 7.98 -21.48 13.31
C TRP A 535 9.42 -21.69 13.75
N ARG A 536 10.10 -22.74 13.24
CA ARG A 536 11.49 -23.03 13.56
C ARG A 536 12.44 -21.92 13.16
N ARG A 537 12.25 -21.31 11.99
CA ARG A 537 13.07 -20.19 11.55
C ARG A 537 12.84 -18.92 12.36
N ILE A 538 11.68 -18.77 13.00
CA ILE A 538 11.42 -17.68 13.95
C ILE A 538 12.00 -18.02 15.32
N SER A 539 11.88 -19.26 15.78
CA SER A 539 12.35 -19.65 17.12
C SER A 539 13.86 -19.88 17.20
N ARG A 540 14.51 -20.30 16.11
CA ARG A 540 15.96 -20.55 16.04
C ARG A 540 16.64 -19.39 15.33
N TRP A 541 17.48 -18.68 16.09
CA TRP A 541 18.13 -17.47 15.62
C TRP A 541 19.16 -17.70 14.50
N GLU A 542 19.68 -18.93 14.34
CA GLU A 542 20.57 -19.31 13.22
C GLU A 542 19.96 -19.01 11.84
N PHE A 543 18.63 -18.96 11.72
CA PHE A 543 17.91 -18.67 10.48
C PHE A 543 17.41 -17.23 10.37
N TRP A 544 17.68 -16.39 11.37
CA TRP A 544 17.19 -15.01 11.38
C TRP A 544 17.85 -14.20 10.27
N PRO A 545 17.08 -13.31 9.62
CA PRO A 545 17.65 -12.51 8.56
C PRO A 545 18.68 -11.51 9.14
N PRO A 546 19.69 -11.11 8.36
CA PRO A 546 20.77 -10.23 8.84
C PRO A 546 20.28 -8.92 9.48
N PHE A 547 19.19 -8.34 8.99
CA PHE A 547 18.64 -7.09 9.52
C PHE A 547 17.99 -7.22 10.91
N VAL A 548 17.72 -8.44 11.38
CA VAL A 548 17.25 -8.70 12.76
C VAL A 548 18.43 -9.07 13.66
N PHE A 549 19.36 -9.89 13.16
CA PHE A 549 20.47 -10.41 13.97
C PHE A 549 21.60 -9.39 14.19
N TYR A 550 22.07 -8.67 13.15
CA TYR A 550 23.25 -7.82 13.25
C TYR A 550 23.09 -6.41 13.89
N PRO A 551 21.90 -5.80 14.10
CA PRO A 551 21.83 -4.46 14.68
C PRO A 551 22.58 -4.28 16.02
N PRO A 552 22.53 -5.23 16.99
CA PRO A 552 23.36 -5.15 18.21
C PRO A 552 24.86 -5.20 17.92
N VAL A 553 25.30 -6.01 16.95
CA VAL A 553 26.70 -6.10 16.51
C VAL A 553 27.16 -4.79 15.89
N VAL A 554 26.35 -4.18 15.03
CA VAL A 554 26.65 -2.87 14.42
C VAL A 554 26.75 -1.79 15.50
N ALA A 555 25.81 -1.76 16.46
CA ALA A 555 25.86 -0.82 17.57
C ALA A 555 27.14 -0.98 18.40
N TYR A 556 27.56 -2.22 18.65
CA TYR A 556 28.80 -2.51 19.35
C TYR A 556 30.04 -2.09 18.55
N VAL A 557 30.09 -2.36 17.24
CA VAL A 557 31.17 -1.89 16.35
C VAL A 557 31.25 -0.35 16.32
N LEU A 558 30.13 0.36 16.33
CA LEU A 558 30.10 1.83 16.45
C LEU A 558 30.61 2.30 17.82
N PHE A 559 30.29 1.59 18.90
CA PHE A 559 30.87 1.85 20.21
C PHE A 559 32.40 1.66 20.20
N LEU A 560 32.91 0.59 19.58
CA LEU A 560 34.34 0.37 19.40
C LEU A 560 34.97 1.47 18.54
N ALA A 561 34.30 1.94 17.48
CA ALA A 561 34.77 3.06 16.68
C ALA A 561 35.01 4.32 17.52
N ILE A 562 34.14 4.59 18.50
CA ILE A 562 34.31 5.69 19.47
C ILE A 562 35.46 5.38 20.44
N LYS A 563 35.49 4.18 21.04
CA LYS A 563 36.53 3.71 21.99
C LYS A 563 37.94 3.82 21.40
N TYR A 564 38.11 3.42 20.14
CA TYR A 564 39.38 3.41 19.41
C TYR A 564 39.60 4.67 18.56
N ARG A 565 38.67 5.63 18.59
CA ARG A 565 38.71 6.92 17.86
C ARG A 565 38.91 6.78 16.35
N SER A 566 38.42 5.69 15.77
CA SER A 566 38.51 5.42 14.34
C SER A 566 37.46 4.40 13.92
N LEU A 567 36.62 4.77 12.97
CA LEU A 567 35.55 3.92 12.44
C LEU A 567 36.09 2.68 11.70
N MET A 568 37.28 2.77 11.13
CA MET A 568 37.86 1.73 10.26
C MET A 568 39.05 1.01 10.90
N MET A 569 39.30 1.17 12.21
CA MET A 569 40.49 0.65 12.88
C MET A 569 40.73 -0.86 12.63
N PHE A 570 39.65 -1.65 12.61
CA PHE A 570 39.71 -3.08 12.34
C PHE A 570 40.31 -3.45 10.97
N THR A 571 40.30 -2.56 9.98
CA THR A 571 40.91 -2.81 8.65
C THR A 571 42.44 -2.90 8.70
N ALA A 572 43.07 -2.45 9.78
CA ALA A 572 44.51 -2.60 10.01
C ALA A 572 44.87 -3.89 10.78
N SER A 573 43.89 -4.76 11.06
CA SER A 573 44.13 -6.02 11.79
C SER A 573 45.04 -6.98 11.02
N ASN A 574 44.95 -7.02 9.69
CA ASN A 574 45.81 -7.82 8.83
C ASN A 574 46.51 -6.94 7.78
N PRO A 575 47.68 -6.33 8.09
CA PRO A 575 48.40 -5.47 7.15
C PRO A 575 48.79 -6.13 5.82
N GLY A 576 48.93 -7.46 5.80
CA GLY A 576 49.24 -8.24 4.60
C GLY A 576 48.06 -8.41 3.63
N ILE A 577 46.82 -8.19 4.10
CA ILE A 577 45.61 -8.35 3.29
C ILE A 577 45.05 -6.95 2.96
N PRO A 578 44.74 -6.64 1.69
CA PRO A 578 44.12 -5.37 1.33
C PRO A 578 42.87 -5.07 2.18
N THR A 579 42.84 -3.88 2.80
CA THR A 579 41.78 -3.45 3.74
C THR A 579 41.52 -4.40 4.93
N GLY A 580 42.49 -5.26 5.26
CA GLY A 580 42.37 -6.26 6.32
C GLY A 580 41.49 -7.46 5.97
N GLY A 581 41.06 -7.59 4.71
CA GLY A 581 40.06 -8.58 4.27
C GLY A 581 38.64 -8.15 4.59
N LEU A 582 38.29 -6.90 4.27
CA LEU A 582 36.93 -6.37 4.48
C LEU A 582 35.94 -6.95 3.46
N VAL A 583 36.28 -6.87 2.17
CA VAL A 583 35.53 -7.49 1.07
C VAL A 583 36.38 -7.50 -0.19
N GLY A 584 36.24 -8.55 -1.01
CA GLY A 584 36.81 -8.58 -2.36
C GLY A 584 38.30 -8.91 -2.42
N GLU A 585 38.84 -9.57 -1.40
CA GLU A 585 40.19 -10.15 -1.45
C GLU A 585 40.32 -11.25 -2.52
N SER A 586 41.49 -11.30 -3.17
CA SER A 586 41.87 -12.41 -4.05
C SER A 586 42.25 -13.62 -3.20
N LYS A 587 41.64 -14.77 -3.47
CA LYS A 587 41.95 -16.03 -2.78
C LYS A 587 43.38 -16.44 -3.02
N LYS A 588 43.90 -16.27 -4.25
CA LYS A 588 45.31 -16.50 -4.56
C LYS A 588 46.19 -15.63 -3.67
N ASP A 589 45.99 -14.31 -3.68
CA ASP A 589 46.92 -13.39 -2.99
C ASP A 589 46.93 -13.63 -1.48
N VAL A 590 45.80 -14.03 -0.89
CA VAL A 590 45.72 -14.36 0.53
C VAL A 590 46.39 -15.70 0.85
N LEU A 591 46.28 -16.72 -0.01
CA LEU A 591 46.98 -18.00 0.18
C LEU A 591 48.49 -17.85 -0.02
N ASP A 592 48.94 -16.97 -0.93
CA ASP A 592 50.36 -16.66 -1.15
C ASP A 592 51.03 -16.00 0.07
N LEU A 593 50.25 -15.47 1.03
CA LEU A 593 50.79 -14.97 2.30
C LEU A 593 51.32 -16.09 3.22
N LEU A 594 51.13 -17.37 2.85
CA LEU A 594 51.53 -18.54 3.65
C LEU A 594 52.67 -19.34 2.97
N PRO A 595 53.85 -18.75 2.70
CA PRO A 595 54.90 -19.39 1.90
C PRO A 595 55.48 -20.65 2.55
N ASP A 596 55.65 -20.66 3.88
CA ASP A 596 56.22 -21.81 4.60
C ASP A 596 55.17 -22.87 4.94
N ALA A 597 53.90 -22.60 4.68
CA ALA A 597 52.79 -23.54 4.87
C ALA A 597 52.33 -24.18 3.54
N GLN A 598 53.10 -24.09 2.45
CA GLN A 598 52.74 -24.69 1.16
C GLN A 598 52.45 -26.20 1.24
N GLY A 599 53.07 -26.93 2.17
CA GLY A 599 52.74 -28.34 2.44
C GLY A 599 51.37 -28.58 3.08
N HIS A 600 50.74 -27.52 3.59
CA HIS A 600 49.41 -27.50 4.17
C HIS A 600 48.41 -26.72 3.31
N VAL A 601 48.78 -26.06 2.22
CA VAL A 601 47.82 -25.35 1.36
C VAL A 601 47.36 -26.28 0.25
N ALA A 602 46.06 -26.35 0.01
CA ALA A 602 45.53 -27.14 -1.11
C ALA A 602 46.04 -26.54 -2.42
N ARG A 603 46.75 -27.36 -3.21
CA ARG A 603 47.40 -26.97 -4.47
C ARG A 603 46.39 -26.30 -5.40
N PHE A 604 46.80 -25.22 -6.05
CA PHE A 604 45.93 -24.48 -6.96
C PHE A 604 46.69 -23.76 -8.08
N VAL A 605 45.95 -23.40 -9.14
CA VAL A 605 46.40 -22.54 -10.24
C VAL A 605 45.26 -21.58 -10.64
N VAL A 606 45.60 -20.39 -11.13
CA VAL A 606 44.60 -19.43 -11.65
C VAL A 606 44.52 -19.54 -13.16
N LEU A 607 43.29 -19.72 -13.66
CA LEU A 607 42.94 -19.71 -15.07
C LEU A 607 42.62 -18.27 -15.51
N ASN A 608 43.44 -17.73 -16.42
CA ASN A 608 43.21 -16.42 -17.02
C ASN A 608 42.25 -16.54 -18.22
N GLU A 609 41.56 -15.45 -18.58
CA GLU A 609 40.53 -15.45 -19.64
C GLU A 609 41.04 -15.88 -21.03
N ASP A 610 42.33 -15.66 -21.31
CA ASP A 610 43.00 -16.03 -22.57
C ASP A 610 43.64 -17.43 -22.54
N SER A 611 43.50 -18.18 -21.45
CA SER A 611 44.13 -19.49 -21.29
C SER A 611 43.29 -20.57 -21.96
N ASP A 612 43.93 -21.49 -22.70
CA ASP A 612 43.31 -22.76 -23.07
C ASP A 612 43.04 -23.55 -21.78
N TYR A 613 41.80 -23.48 -21.28
CA TYR A 613 41.44 -24.05 -19.99
C TYR A 613 41.55 -25.58 -19.99
N GLU A 614 41.36 -26.25 -21.14
CA GLU A 614 41.52 -27.70 -21.22
C GLU A 614 43.00 -28.10 -21.03
N GLN A 615 43.90 -27.38 -21.71
CA GLN A 615 45.34 -27.56 -21.54
C GLN A 615 45.76 -27.25 -20.10
N ALA A 616 45.32 -26.12 -19.54
CA ALA A 616 45.67 -25.71 -18.18
C ALA A 616 45.17 -26.69 -17.11
N VAL A 617 43.97 -27.26 -17.27
CA VAL A 617 43.45 -28.31 -16.38
C VAL A 617 44.30 -29.58 -16.50
N SER A 618 44.61 -30.00 -17.73
CA SER A 618 45.43 -31.19 -17.98
C SER A 618 46.85 -31.06 -17.40
N GLU A 619 47.49 -29.91 -17.61
CA GLU A 619 48.81 -29.59 -17.04
C GLU A 619 48.77 -29.57 -15.52
N PHE A 620 47.79 -28.88 -14.92
CA PHE A 620 47.63 -28.83 -13.48
C PHE A 620 47.43 -30.23 -12.87
N MET A 621 46.57 -31.05 -13.47
CA MET A 621 46.32 -32.41 -12.99
C MET A 621 47.56 -33.30 -13.15
N THR A 622 48.27 -33.21 -14.27
CA THR A 622 49.46 -34.04 -14.53
C THR A 622 50.63 -33.64 -13.65
N SER A 623 50.94 -32.35 -13.53
CA SER A 623 52.07 -31.85 -12.74
C SER A 623 51.90 -32.08 -11.24
N ASN A 624 50.67 -32.28 -10.76
CA ASN A 624 50.35 -32.51 -9.35
C ASN A 624 49.87 -33.94 -9.06
N GLU A 625 49.87 -34.83 -10.05
CA GLU A 625 49.40 -36.22 -9.94
C GLU A 625 47.95 -36.33 -9.40
N LEU A 626 47.05 -35.47 -9.90
CA LEU A 626 45.66 -35.39 -9.45
C LEU A 626 44.71 -36.19 -10.34
N SER A 627 43.65 -36.73 -9.74
CA SER A 627 42.49 -37.29 -10.42
C SER A 627 41.24 -36.46 -10.12
N PHE A 628 40.18 -36.63 -10.90
CA PHE A 628 38.87 -36.09 -10.53
C PHE A 628 38.39 -36.66 -9.17
N PRO A 629 37.64 -35.87 -8.38
CA PRO A 629 37.16 -34.52 -8.69
C PRO A 629 38.20 -33.39 -8.51
N ILE A 630 37.96 -32.23 -9.13
CA ILE A 630 38.73 -30.99 -8.93
C ILE A 630 37.79 -29.81 -8.67
N VAL A 631 38.26 -28.79 -7.94
CA VAL A 631 37.42 -27.66 -7.51
C VAL A 631 37.70 -26.43 -8.37
N LEU A 632 36.65 -25.81 -8.90
CA LEU A 632 36.70 -24.53 -9.59
C LEU A 632 35.98 -23.49 -8.74
N LYS A 633 36.63 -22.35 -8.47
CA LYS A 633 36.03 -21.26 -7.71
C LYS A 633 36.49 -19.91 -8.23
N PRO A 634 35.68 -18.83 -8.14
CA PRO A 634 36.14 -17.50 -8.50
C PRO A 634 37.22 -17.04 -7.52
N ASP A 635 38.29 -16.47 -8.05
CA ASP A 635 39.40 -15.93 -7.26
C ASP A 635 38.92 -14.86 -6.27
N VAL A 636 38.02 -13.99 -6.73
CA VAL A 636 37.30 -13.04 -5.88
C VAL A 636 35.83 -13.43 -5.81
N GLY A 637 35.32 -13.76 -4.62
CA GLY A 637 33.93 -14.19 -4.44
C GLY A 637 33.62 -14.62 -3.01
N ASP A 638 32.36 -14.49 -2.59
CA ASP A 638 31.91 -14.72 -1.20
C ASP A 638 30.89 -15.88 -1.12
N ARG A 639 30.81 -16.53 0.06
CA ARG A 639 29.79 -17.55 0.44
C ARG A 639 29.69 -18.75 -0.49
N GLY A 640 30.80 -19.16 -1.10
CA GLY A 640 30.83 -20.30 -2.01
C GLY A 640 30.01 -20.10 -3.29
N HIS A 641 29.73 -18.84 -3.69
CA HIS A 641 29.13 -18.54 -4.98
C HIS A 641 30.11 -18.86 -6.11
N GLY A 642 29.62 -19.46 -7.20
CA GLY A 642 30.47 -19.84 -8.34
C GLY A 642 31.43 -21.01 -8.07
N VAL A 643 31.28 -21.72 -6.95
CA VAL A 643 32.08 -22.93 -6.67
C VAL A 643 31.45 -24.14 -7.34
N LEU A 644 32.26 -24.86 -8.14
CA LEU A 644 31.95 -26.13 -8.77
C LEU A 644 32.96 -27.19 -8.29
N ILE A 645 32.46 -28.35 -7.88
CA ILE A 645 33.27 -29.56 -7.74
C ILE A 645 33.00 -30.36 -9.01
N ALA A 646 34.01 -30.46 -9.88
CA ALA A 646 33.87 -31.09 -11.18
C ALA A 646 34.39 -32.51 -11.13
N ASP A 647 33.57 -33.46 -11.57
CA ASP A 647 33.92 -34.89 -11.71
C ASP A 647 34.42 -35.22 -13.13
N SER A 648 34.31 -34.27 -14.07
CA SER A 648 34.73 -34.46 -15.46
C SER A 648 35.09 -33.14 -16.15
N LEU A 649 35.86 -33.23 -17.25
CA LEU A 649 36.17 -32.09 -18.13
C LEU A 649 34.92 -31.45 -18.74
N GLU A 650 33.87 -32.24 -19.03
CA GLU A 650 32.62 -31.74 -19.63
C GLU A 650 31.90 -30.74 -18.72
N GLN A 651 31.91 -31.00 -17.40
CA GLN A 651 31.35 -30.08 -16.41
C GLN A 651 32.13 -28.77 -16.35
N ILE A 652 33.46 -28.82 -16.51
CA ILE A 652 34.32 -27.65 -16.57
C ILE A 652 34.04 -26.83 -17.83
N ALA A 653 33.95 -27.48 -18.99
CA ALA A 653 33.62 -26.81 -20.25
C ALA A 653 32.27 -26.09 -20.19
N THR A 654 31.26 -26.74 -19.61
CA THR A 654 29.94 -26.14 -19.38
C THR A 654 30.03 -24.93 -18.45
N PHE A 655 30.74 -25.07 -17.33
CA PHE A 655 30.92 -23.98 -16.36
C PHE A 655 31.64 -22.78 -16.98
N MET A 656 32.70 -23.00 -17.75
CA MET A 656 33.44 -21.94 -18.42
C MET A 656 32.63 -21.26 -19.54
N GLY A 657 31.81 -22.02 -20.28
CA GLY A 657 30.96 -21.50 -21.35
C GLY A 657 29.78 -20.63 -20.89
N GLU A 658 29.33 -20.76 -19.63
CA GLU A 658 28.25 -19.95 -19.06
C GLU A 658 28.73 -18.62 -18.42
N ARG A 659 30.05 -18.36 -18.39
CA ARG A 659 30.63 -17.18 -17.72
C ARG A 659 30.52 -15.91 -18.56
N ASN A 660 30.43 -14.76 -17.89
CA ASN A 660 30.49 -13.46 -18.55
C ASN A 660 31.95 -12.99 -18.70
N PRO A 661 32.28 -12.21 -19.74
CA PRO A 661 33.62 -11.61 -19.94
C PRO A 661 34.06 -10.58 -18.89
N ASN A 662 33.28 -10.37 -17.83
CA ASN A 662 33.61 -9.44 -16.73
C ASN A 662 33.66 -10.18 -15.39
N ASP A 663 33.56 -11.50 -15.39
CA ASP A 663 33.60 -12.32 -14.16
C ASP A 663 35.06 -12.45 -13.69
N ALA A 664 35.29 -12.50 -12.37
CA ALA A 664 36.64 -12.62 -11.81
C ALA A 664 37.38 -13.88 -12.29
N PRO A 665 38.72 -13.92 -12.36
CA PRO A 665 39.48 -15.12 -12.75
C PRO A 665 39.06 -16.36 -11.95
N VAL A 666 39.19 -17.56 -12.55
CA VAL A 666 38.83 -18.82 -11.89
C VAL A 666 40.08 -19.48 -11.33
N LEU A 667 39.99 -19.90 -10.08
CA LEU A 667 40.99 -20.67 -9.38
C LEU A 667 40.61 -22.15 -9.47
N LEU A 668 41.51 -22.93 -10.04
CA LEU A 668 41.47 -24.40 -10.09
C LEU A 668 42.24 -24.92 -8.88
N GLN A 669 41.56 -25.65 -7.99
CA GLN A 669 42.12 -26.16 -6.73
C GLN A 669 41.95 -27.68 -6.67
N GLU A 670 42.93 -28.37 -6.09
CA GLU A 670 42.80 -29.80 -5.81
C GLU A 670 41.63 -30.08 -4.85
N PHE A 671 40.93 -31.20 -5.07
CA PHE A 671 39.88 -31.63 -4.16
C PHE A 671 40.50 -32.41 -3.00
N ILE A 672 40.30 -31.93 -1.78
CA ILE A 672 40.74 -32.63 -0.57
C ILE A 672 39.57 -33.44 0.01
N PRO A 673 39.67 -34.78 0.13
CA PRO A 673 38.67 -35.58 0.83
C PRO A 673 38.80 -35.43 2.35
N GLY A 674 37.76 -35.81 3.09
CA GLY A 674 37.73 -35.77 4.55
C GLY A 674 36.73 -34.76 5.13
N GLU A 675 36.89 -34.50 6.41
CA GLU A 675 36.03 -33.60 7.20
C GLU A 675 36.48 -32.14 7.03
N GLU A 676 35.52 -31.23 6.96
CA GLU A 676 35.77 -29.80 6.76
C GLU A 676 35.57 -29.01 8.05
N PHE A 677 36.57 -28.19 8.41
CA PHE A 677 36.55 -27.37 9.61
C PHE A 677 36.87 -25.90 9.30
N GLY A 678 36.31 -24.98 10.08
CA GLY A 678 36.72 -23.58 10.15
C GLY A 678 37.46 -23.31 11.46
N VAL A 679 38.74 -22.95 11.38
CA VAL A 679 39.60 -22.66 12.54
C VAL A 679 39.86 -21.15 12.59
N PHE A 680 39.34 -20.49 13.60
CA PHE A 680 39.51 -19.06 13.83
C PHE A 680 40.72 -18.83 14.73
N TYR A 681 41.68 -18.06 14.24
CA TYR A 681 42.93 -17.76 14.94
C TYR A 681 43.07 -16.25 15.15
N ALA A 682 43.65 -15.87 16.28
CA ALA A 682 44.14 -14.51 16.46
C ALA A 682 45.42 -14.46 17.30
N ARG A 683 46.23 -13.44 17.01
CA ARG A 683 47.46 -13.09 17.74
C ARG A 683 47.60 -11.59 17.82
N ARG A 684 47.86 -11.03 19.00
CA ARG A 684 48.22 -9.61 19.05
C ARG A 684 49.62 -9.38 18.51
N PRO A 685 49.88 -8.28 17.81
CA PRO A 685 51.22 -7.99 17.33
C PRO A 685 52.27 -7.98 18.46
N SER A 686 51.90 -7.53 19.65
CA SER A 686 52.75 -7.53 20.85
C SER A 686 53.03 -8.90 21.49
N GLU A 687 52.31 -9.93 21.10
CA GLU A 687 52.42 -11.28 21.65
C GLU A 687 53.30 -12.17 20.76
N GLU A 688 54.12 -13.02 21.38
CA GLU A 688 54.97 -13.97 20.65
C GLU A 688 54.16 -15.13 20.04
N ARG A 689 53.03 -15.50 20.66
CA ARG A 689 52.15 -16.59 20.24
C ARG A 689 50.69 -16.15 20.24
N GLY A 690 49.91 -16.67 19.30
CA GLY A 690 48.46 -16.52 19.23
C GLY A 690 47.72 -17.71 19.81
N SER A 691 46.40 -17.70 19.61
CA SER A 691 45.47 -18.72 20.10
C SER A 691 44.40 -19.04 19.07
N VAL A 692 43.89 -20.27 19.10
CA VAL A 692 42.69 -20.65 18.34
C VAL A 692 41.47 -20.29 19.18
N ILE A 693 40.67 -19.34 18.69
CA ILE A 693 39.51 -18.80 19.41
C ILE A 693 38.25 -19.62 19.13
N SER A 694 38.18 -20.27 17.98
CA SER A 694 36.98 -21.00 17.56
C SER A 694 37.31 -22.12 16.57
N VAL A 695 36.73 -23.29 16.76
CA VAL A 695 36.72 -24.38 15.77
C VAL A 695 35.28 -24.73 15.43
N THR A 696 34.96 -24.71 14.14
CA THR A 696 33.63 -25.04 13.60
C THR A 696 33.72 -26.28 12.74
N GLU A 697 32.95 -27.31 13.03
CA GLU A 697 32.77 -28.44 12.12
C GLU A 697 31.70 -28.12 11.08
N LYS A 698 31.94 -28.46 9.81
CA LYS A 698 31.02 -28.19 8.71
C LYS A 698 30.49 -29.50 8.12
N GLN A 699 29.23 -29.80 8.40
CA GLN A 699 28.55 -30.99 7.90
C GLN A 699 27.67 -30.66 6.70
N LEU A 700 27.81 -31.46 5.63
CA LEU A 700 26.99 -31.33 4.44
C LEU A 700 25.66 -32.07 4.65
N ILE A 701 24.53 -31.37 4.48
CA ILE A 701 23.20 -31.94 4.68
C ILE A 701 22.82 -32.90 3.54
N SER A 702 22.34 -34.08 3.90
CA SER A 702 21.72 -35.07 3.01
C SER A 702 20.37 -35.52 3.56
N VAL A 703 19.55 -36.15 2.72
CA VAL A 703 18.32 -36.86 3.14
C VAL A 703 18.44 -38.34 2.83
N HIS A 704 17.85 -39.17 3.67
CA HIS A 704 17.88 -40.62 3.54
C HIS A 704 16.70 -41.10 2.68
N GLY A 705 16.98 -41.88 1.65
CA GLY A 705 15.96 -42.54 0.84
C GLY A 705 15.31 -43.69 1.60
N ASP A 706 13.99 -43.76 1.50
CA ASP A 706 13.17 -44.85 2.05
C ASP A 706 12.52 -45.71 0.96
N GLY A 707 12.82 -45.42 -0.32
CA GLY A 707 12.27 -46.10 -1.49
C GLY A 707 10.79 -45.83 -1.76
N ARG A 708 10.16 -44.89 -1.03
CA ARG A 708 8.71 -44.60 -1.14
C ARG A 708 8.42 -43.12 -1.38
N HIS A 709 9.07 -42.23 -0.64
CA HIS A 709 8.82 -40.80 -0.70
C HIS A 709 9.69 -40.12 -1.75
N THR A 710 9.13 -39.08 -2.36
CA THR A 710 9.84 -38.21 -3.29
C THR A 710 10.88 -37.35 -2.57
N LEU A 711 11.87 -36.83 -3.30
CA LEU A 711 12.85 -35.89 -2.75
C LEU A 711 12.17 -34.65 -2.12
N GLU A 712 11.07 -34.14 -2.69
CA GLU A 712 10.30 -33.06 -2.07
C GLU A 712 9.75 -33.45 -0.68
N GLU A 713 9.20 -34.65 -0.56
CA GLU A 713 8.64 -35.15 0.70
C GLU A 713 9.73 -35.41 1.74
N LEU A 714 10.83 -36.05 1.35
CA LEU A 714 11.99 -36.29 2.22
C LEU A 714 12.59 -34.96 2.76
N ILE A 715 12.70 -33.93 1.92
CA ILE A 715 13.13 -32.58 2.36
C ILE A 715 12.13 -31.97 3.34
N LEU A 716 10.82 -32.18 3.13
CA LEU A 716 9.79 -31.64 4.02
C LEU A 716 9.76 -32.35 5.37
N ASP A 717 10.04 -33.65 5.38
CA ASP A 717 9.98 -34.50 6.57
C ASP A 717 11.27 -34.43 7.40
N ASP A 718 12.39 -34.14 6.76
CA ASP A 718 13.64 -33.86 7.48
C ASP A 718 13.51 -32.61 8.36
N GLU A 719 13.94 -32.77 9.61
CA GLU A 719 13.75 -31.80 10.67
C GLU A 719 14.59 -30.52 10.48
N ARG A 720 15.69 -30.59 9.73
CA ARG A 720 16.55 -29.44 9.41
C ARG A 720 16.36 -28.98 7.98
N ALA A 721 16.27 -29.89 7.01
CA ALA A 721 16.16 -29.53 5.60
C ALA A 721 14.88 -28.75 5.30
N VAL A 722 13.79 -29.02 6.04
CA VAL A 722 12.53 -28.26 5.93
C VAL A 722 12.71 -26.76 6.18
N CYS A 723 13.65 -26.34 7.03
CA CYS A 723 13.96 -24.94 7.32
C CYS A 723 14.54 -24.22 6.08
N MET A 724 15.17 -24.96 5.17
CA MET A 724 15.78 -24.45 3.94
C MET A 724 15.09 -24.98 2.68
N ALA A 725 13.90 -25.57 2.81
CA ALA A 725 13.15 -26.18 1.71
C ALA A 725 13.00 -25.28 0.46
N PRO A 726 12.71 -23.95 0.55
CA PRO A 726 12.65 -23.11 -0.65
C PRO A 726 13.96 -23.06 -1.43
N LEU A 727 15.11 -23.11 -0.75
CA LEU A 727 16.43 -23.14 -1.38
C LEU A 727 16.65 -24.49 -2.08
N PHE A 728 16.36 -25.59 -1.39
CA PHE A 728 16.55 -26.94 -1.94
C PHE A 728 15.59 -27.25 -3.09
N PHE A 729 14.33 -26.81 -3.00
CA PHE A 729 13.37 -26.94 -4.10
C PHE A 729 13.80 -26.20 -5.35
N LYS A 730 14.38 -25.01 -5.18
CA LYS A 730 14.89 -24.24 -6.32
C LYS A 730 16.11 -24.93 -6.93
N ARG A 731 17.01 -25.48 -6.11
CA ARG A 731 18.25 -26.12 -6.56
C ARG A 731 18.01 -27.46 -7.25
N HIS A 732 17.14 -28.30 -6.69
CA HIS A 732 16.88 -29.68 -7.14
C HIS A 732 15.57 -29.79 -7.92
N MET A 733 15.12 -28.70 -8.55
CA MET A 733 13.78 -28.57 -9.14
C MET A 733 13.42 -29.69 -10.11
N ALA A 734 14.40 -30.18 -10.89
CA ALA A 734 14.21 -31.25 -11.86
C ALA A 734 14.06 -32.65 -11.23
N GLN A 735 14.48 -32.81 -9.97
CA GLN A 735 14.57 -34.10 -9.29
C GLN A 735 13.58 -34.21 -8.11
N LEU A 736 12.81 -33.16 -7.81
CA LEU A 736 11.89 -33.11 -6.67
C LEU A 736 10.86 -34.25 -6.65
N ASP A 737 10.40 -34.68 -7.81
CA ASP A 737 9.41 -35.76 -7.96
C ASP A 737 10.06 -37.17 -8.02
N THR A 738 11.39 -37.27 -7.84
CA THR A 738 12.13 -38.55 -7.88
C THR A 738 12.08 -39.23 -6.51
N VAL A 739 11.80 -40.52 -6.47
CA VAL A 739 11.88 -41.36 -5.26
C VAL A 739 13.32 -41.83 -5.08
N ILE A 740 13.90 -41.57 -3.90
CA ILE A 740 15.27 -41.98 -3.58
C ILE A 740 15.26 -43.43 -3.06
N PRO A 741 16.08 -44.34 -3.61
CA PRO A 741 16.14 -45.74 -3.18
C PRO A 741 16.40 -45.91 -1.67
N ALA A 742 15.86 -46.99 -1.10
CA ALA A 742 16.00 -47.26 0.32
C ALA A 742 17.48 -47.49 0.71
N GLY A 743 17.95 -46.72 1.70
CA GLY A 743 19.34 -46.81 2.20
C GLY A 743 20.36 -45.94 1.44
N GLU A 744 19.96 -45.30 0.34
CA GLU A 744 20.79 -44.30 -0.34
C GLU A 744 20.66 -42.92 0.32
N HIS A 745 21.72 -42.12 0.24
CA HIS A 745 21.75 -40.75 0.72
C HIS A 745 21.71 -39.80 -0.48
N PHE A 746 20.78 -38.85 -0.47
CA PHE A 746 20.76 -37.78 -1.45
C PHE A 746 21.37 -36.51 -0.85
N GLN A 747 22.53 -36.10 -1.39
CA GLN A 747 23.26 -34.93 -0.93
C GLN A 747 22.55 -33.63 -1.36
N LEU A 748 22.05 -32.85 -0.40
CA LEU A 748 21.33 -31.60 -0.72
C LEU A 748 22.28 -30.43 -1.02
N VAL A 749 23.50 -30.48 -0.48
CA VAL A 749 24.53 -29.44 -0.62
C VAL A 749 25.91 -30.07 -0.82
N HIS A 750 26.69 -29.54 -1.75
CA HIS A 750 28.06 -30.00 -2.05
C HIS A 750 29.16 -29.08 -1.50
N VAL A 751 28.78 -27.95 -0.88
CA VAL A 751 29.72 -26.93 -0.39
C VAL A 751 29.44 -26.64 1.07
N GLY A 752 30.50 -26.60 1.90
CA GLY A 752 30.48 -26.35 3.34
C GLY A 752 30.15 -24.90 3.74
N THR A 753 29.07 -24.34 3.20
CA THR A 753 28.64 -22.96 3.52
C THR A 753 27.27 -22.94 4.18
N HIS A 754 27.17 -22.34 5.37
CA HIS A 754 25.92 -22.22 6.13
C HIS A 754 24.79 -21.59 5.31
N ALA A 755 25.06 -20.48 4.62
CA ALA A 755 24.07 -19.80 3.75
C ALA A 755 23.54 -20.68 2.61
N ARG A 756 24.27 -21.73 2.20
CA ARG A 756 23.87 -22.68 1.15
C ARG A 756 23.19 -23.94 1.70
N GLY A 757 23.14 -24.09 3.03
CA GLY A 757 22.45 -25.16 3.75
C GLY A 757 23.36 -26.11 4.54
N ALA A 758 24.68 -25.90 4.61
CA ALA A 758 25.56 -26.71 5.46
C ALA A 758 25.26 -26.47 6.95
N LEU A 759 25.41 -27.51 7.78
CA LEU A 759 25.29 -27.43 9.23
C LEU A 759 26.66 -27.09 9.82
N PHE A 760 26.70 -26.07 10.67
CA PHE A 760 27.88 -25.69 11.43
C PHE A 760 27.68 -26.15 12.87
N LEU A 761 28.67 -26.85 13.43
CA LEU A 761 28.65 -27.36 14.80
C LEU A 761 29.82 -26.79 15.59
N ASP A 762 29.62 -26.60 16.90
CA ASP A 762 30.65 -26.18 17.83
C ASP A 762 31.64 -27.33 18.07
N ALA A 763 32.84 -27.15 17.56
CA ALA A 763 33.95 -28.08 17.68
C ALA A 763 35.08 -27.52 18.55
N ASN A 764 34.81 -26.54 19.42
CA ASN A 764 35.81 -25.95 20.32
C ASN A 764 36.45 -26.97 21.28
N HIS A 765 35.78 -28.10 21.53
CA HIS A 765 36.35 -29.22 22.27
C HIS A 765 37.52 -29.93 21.54
N LEU A 766 37.79 -29.58 20.28
CA LEU A 766 38.97 -30.01 19.52
C LEU A 766 40.19 -29.10 19.75
N ILE A 767 40.03 -27.96 20.43
CA ILE A 767 41.14 -27.02 20.71
C ILE A 767 42.09 -27.66 21.73
N THR A 768 43.31 -27.93 21.29
CA THR A 768 44.40 -28.51 22.07
C THR A 768 45.67 -27.66 21.90
N PRO A 769 46.63 -27.73 22.83
CA PRO A 769 47.91 -27.04 22.68
C PRO A 769 48.65 -27.41 21.38
N GLU A 770 48.50 -28.64 20.90
CA GLU A 770 49.08 -29.11 19.64
C GLU A 770 48.44 -28.46 18.41
N LEU A 771 47.10 -28.36 18.40
CA LEU A 771 46.37 -27.67 17.34
C LEU A 771 46.74 -26.18 17.31
N GLU A 772 46.74 -25.53 18.48
CA GLU A 772 47.11 -24.12 18.60
C GLU A 772 48.53 -23.87 18.10
N ALA A 773 49.50 -24.70 18.50
CA ALA A 773 50.88 -24.59 18.05
C ALA A 773 51.02 -24.75 16.51
N ALA A 774 50.23 -25.64 15.90
CA ALA A 774 50.24 -25.83 14.44
C ALA A 774 49.74 -24.58 13.71
N PHE A 775 48.60 -24.01 14.12
CA PHE A 775 48.06 -22.79 13.50
C PHE A 775 48.88 -21.55 13.84
N ASP A 776 49.48 -21.48 15.02
CA ASP A 776 50.39 -20.40 15.41
C ASP A 776 51.65 -20.42 14.55
N ALA A 777 52.25 -21.58 14.28
CA ALA A 777 53.40 -21.70 13.38
C ALA A 777 53.05 -21.22 11.96
N ILE A 778 51.88 -21.61 11.44
CA ILE A 778 51.40 -21.17 10.12
C ILE A 778 51.17 -19.66 10.09
N ALA A 779 50.44 -19.12 11.06
CA ALA A 779 50.17 -17.69 11.13
C ALA A 779 51.46 -16.87 11.40
N ALA A 780 52.43 -17.40 12.15
CA ALA A 780 53.70 -16.74 12.39
C ALA A 780 54.58 -16.65 11.14
N SER A 781 54.50 -17.63 10.24
CA SER A 781 55.18 -17.60 8.94
C SER A 781 54.55 -16.61 7.95
N SER A 782 53.33 -16.14 8.25
CA SER A 782 52.60 -15.25 7.34
C SER A 782 53.11 -13.81 7.35
N THR A 783 53.13 -13.17 6.18
CA THR A 783 53.49 -11.76 6.08
C THR A 783 52.28 -10.88 6.39
N GLY A 784 52.11 -10.49 7.66
CA GLY A 784 51.12 -9.48 8.06
C GLY A 784 49.69 -10.01 8.26
N PHE A 785 49.52 -11.29 8.60
CA PHE A 785 48.23 -11.84 9.07
C PHE A 785 48.27 -12.09 10.58
N TYR A 786 47.21 -11.67 11.27
CA TYR A 786 47.09 -11.72 12.73
C TYR A 786 45.71 -12.16 13.21
N PHE A 787 44.69 -12.12 12.35
CA PHE A 787 43.30 -12.31 12.76
C PHE A 787 42.45 -12.82 11.60
N GLY A 788 41.84 -14.00 11.74
CA GLY A 788 40.94 -14.51 10.72
C GLY A 788 40.64 -16.00 10.84
N ARG A 789 39.99 -16.54 9.81
CA ARG A 789 39.53 -17.92 9.77
C ARG A 789 40.18 -18.71 8.65
N PHE A 790 40.81 -19.82 9.01
CA PHE A 790 41.25 -20.87 8.09
C PHE A 790 40.10 -21.85 7.84
N ASP A 791 39.70 -22.02 6.59
CA ASP A 791 38.82 -23.12 6.19
C ASP A 791 39.69 -24.27 5.69
N ILE A 792 39.61 -25.41 6.36
CA ILE A 792 40.51 -26.54 6.18
C ILE A 792 39.75 -27.84 5.91
N ARG A 793 40.44 -28.83 5.37
CA ARG A 793 40.02 -30.23 5.38
C ARG A 793 41.08 -31.15 5.97
N THR A 794 40.62 -32.17 6.67
CA THR A 794 41.46 -33.14 7.38
C THR A 794 40.83 -34.53 7.31
N PRO A 795 41.61 -35.63 7.37
CA PRO A 795 41.05 -36.98 7.34
C PRO A 795 40.06 -37.27 8.48
N SER A 796 40.26 -36.68 9.66
CA SER A 796 39.37 -36.83 10.81
C SER A 796 39.59 -35.76 11.88
N ALA A 797 38.58 -35.49 12.70
CA ALA A 797 38.68 -34.64 13.89
C ALA A 797 39.83 -35.02 14.84
N ASP A 798 40.12 -36.32 14.99
CA ASP A 798 41.20 -36.81 15.85
C ASP A 798 42.59 -36.51 15.28
N THR A 799 42.73 -36.50 13.94
CA THR A 799 43.95 -36.05 13.27
C THR A 799 44.17 -34.56 13.53
N LEU A 800 43.10 -33.76 13.43
CA LEU A 800 43.16 -32.32 13.67
C LEU A 800 43.59 -31.98 15.10
N LYS A 801 42.98 -32.63 16.11
CA LYS A 801 43.33 -32.47 17.54
C LYS A 801 44.82 -32.65 17.84
N LYS A 802 45.53 -33.47 17.07
CA LYS A 802 46.96 -33.74 17.29
C LYS A 802 47.88 -32.77 16.55
N GLY A 803 47.33 -31.69 15.98
CA GLY A 803 48.05 -30.82 15.04
C GLY A 803 48.49 -31.57 13.77
N GLY A 804 47.75 -32.63 13.39
CA GLY A 804 48.13 -33.58 12.33
C GLY A 804 47.91 -33.07 10.90
N SER A 805 47.79 -33.99 9.93
CA SER A 805 47.64 -33.65 8.51
C SER A 805 46.30 -32.95 8.22
N PHE A 806 46.37 -31.72 7.71
CA PHE A 806 45.25 -30.93 7.19
C PHE A 806 45.70 -30.08 6.01
N HIS A 807 44.74 -29.71 5.16
CA HIS A 807 44.92 -28.82 4.02
C HIS A 807 44.02 -27.58 4.16
N ILE A 808 44.61 -26.41 3.99
CA ILE A 808 43.96 -25.10 3.97
C ILE A 808 43.37 -24.88 2.59
N LEU A 809 42.05 -24.72 2.56
CA LEU A 809 41.28 -24.44 1.35
C LEU A 809 41.17 -22.93 1.10
N GLU A 810 40.92 -22.17 2.18
CA GLU A 810 40.71 -20.73 2.17
C GLU A 810 41.21 -20.09 3.48
N LEU A 811 41.69 -18.86 3.38
CA LEU A 811 42.02 -18.01 4.53
C LEU A 811 41.19 -16.72 4.40
N ASN A 812 40.42 -16.40 5.43
CA ASN A 812 39.51 -15.26 5.44
C ASN A 812 40.00 -14.20 6.44
N GLY A 813 39.87 -12.92 6.09
CA GLY A 813 40.35 -11.80 6.90
C GLY A 813 39.38 -11.34 8.00
N VAL A 814 39.36 -10.03 8.26
CA VAL A 814 38.72 -9.42 9.43
C VAL A 814 37.20 -9.58 9.50
N THR A 815 36.52 -9.77 8.37
CA THR A 815 35.07 -9.96 8.31
C THR A 815 34.63 -11.41 8.44
N SER A 816 35.59 -12.35 8.54
CA SER A 816 35.26 -13.72 8.89
C SER A 816 34.69 -13.78 10.30
N GLU A 817 33.71 -14.66 10.51
CA GLU A 817 33.08 -14.87 11.82
C GLU A 817 33.60 -16.16 12.46
N ALA A 818 33.63 -16.19 13.78
CA ALA A 818 33.73 -17.40 14.58
C ALA A 818 32.44 -18.22 14.37
N THR A 819 32.43 -19.06 13.34
CA THR A 819 31.22 -19.69 12.80
C THR A 819 30.59 -20.76 13.70
N HIS A 820 31.23 -21.16 14.80
CA HIS A 820 30.67 -22.10 15.77
C HIS A 820 29.41 -21.53 16.42
N ILE A 821 29.24 -20.19 16.40
CA ILE A 821 28.03 -19.55 16.90
C ILE A 821 26.77 -20.09 16.21
N TYR A 822 26.86 -20.54 14.95
CA TYR A 822 25.72 -21.07 14.21
C TYR A 822 25.34 -22.52 14.60
N ASP A 823 25.97 -23.11 15.63
CA ASP A 823 25.50 -24.37 16.20
C ASP A 823 24.05 -24.23 16.69
N PRO A 824 23.15 -25.17 16.35
CA PRO A 824 21.75 -25.14 16.77
C PRO A 824 21.52 -25.06 18.29
N ASN A 825 22.52 -25.47 19.08
CA ASN A 825 22.49 -25.47 20.54
C ASN A 825 23.07 -24.18 21.15
N THR A 826 23.69 -23.31 20.35
CA THR A 826 24.24 -22.05 20.84
C THR A 826 23.13 -21.05 21.12
N SER A 827 23.19 -20.41 22.30
CA SER A 827 22.24 -19.35 22.67
C SER A 827 22.54 -18.04 21.93
N LEU A 828 21.50 -17.23 21.69
CA LEU A 828 21.65 -15.92 21.04
C LEU A 828 22.62 -15.00 21.81
N TRP A 829 22.59 -15.05 23.14
CA TRP A 829 23.49 -14.27 23.99
C TRP A 829 24.94 -14.71 23.87
N THR A 830 25.18 -16.02 23.79
CA THR A 830 26.52 -16.57 23.54
C THR A 830 27.05 -16.09 22.19
N ALA A 831 26.22 -16.15 21.14
CA ALA A 831 26.60 -15.68 19.81
C ALA A 831 26.98 -14.20 19.80
N TYR A 832 26.19 -13.33 20.45
CA TYR A 832 26.52 -11.91 20.56
C TYR A 832 27.80 -11.66 21.37
N ARG A 833 27.98 -12.35 22.50
CA ARG A 833 29.20 -12.24 23.30
C ARG A 833 30.43 -12.60 22.45
N THR A 834 30.40 -13.73 21.75
CA THR A 834 31.49 -14.17 20.88
C THR A 834 31.80 -13.14 19.80
N LEU A 835 30.77 -12.59 19.13
CA LEU A 835 30.98 -11.57 18.10
C LEU A 835 31.51 -10.25 18.69
N PHE A 836 31.06 -9.84 19.88
CA PHE A 836 31.58 -8.64 20.55
C PHE A 836 33.05 -8.81 20.92
N GLU A 837 33.41 -9.93 21.53
CA GLU A 837 34.80 -10.27 21.87
C GLU A 837 35.69 -10.30 20.61
N GLN A 838 35.20 -10.94 19.54
CA GLN A 838 35.87 -10.99 18.24
C GLN A 838 36.12 -9.59 17.67
N TRP A 839 35.11 -8.71 17.67
CA TRP A 839 35.24 -7.34 17.15
C TRP A 839 36.16 -6.48 18.02
N ASP A 840 36.09 -6.55 19.36
CA ASP A 840 37.02 -5.79 20.22
C ASP A 840 38.47 -6.24 19.97
N LEU A 841 38.69 -7.55 19.77
CA LEU A 841 40.00 -8.09 19.43
C LEU A 841 40.50 -7.58 18.07
N ALA A 842 39.67 -7.57 17.03
CA ALA A 842 40.03 -7.01 15.73
C ALA A 842 40.43 -5.52 15.80
N PHE A 843 39.70 -4.72 16.58
CA PHE A 843 40.04 -3.31 16.81
C PHE A 843 41.33 -3.14 17.63
N ALA A 844 41.55 -3.98 18.64
CA ALA A 844 42.77 -3.96 19.45
C ALA A 844 44.02 -4.29 18.61
N ILE A 845 43.96 -5.37 17.82
CA ILE A 845 45.03 -5.78 16.90
C ILE A 845 45.28 -4.67 15.87
N GLY A 846 44.22 -4.10 15.28
CA GLY A 846 44.33 -2.98 14.35
C GLY A 846 45.06 -1.77 14.95
N LYS A 847 44.74 -1.41 16.21
CA LYS A 847 45.42 -0.31 16.91
C LYS A 847 46.90 -0.58 17.13
N GLU A 848 47.28 -1.80 17.51
CA GLU A 848 48.68 -2.18 17.69
C GLU A 848 49.45 -2.16 16.36
N ASN A 849 48.84 -2.66 15.28
CA ASN A 849 49.44 -2.62 13.95
C ASN A 849 49.61 -1.18 13.43
N VAL A 850 48.65 -0.29 13.71
CA VAL A 850 48.77 1.14 13.39
C VAL A 850 49.90 1.80 14.19
N ALA A 851 50.05 1.47 15.48
CA ALA A 851 51.18 1.94 16.29
C ALA A 851 52.54 1.47 15.75
N ARG A 852 52.57 0.39 14.96
CA ARG A 852 53.73 -0.15 14.24
C ARG A 852 53.88 0.35 12.80
N GLY A 853 53.06 1.31 12.38
CA GLY A 853 53.17 1.96 11.05
C GLY A 853 52.20 1.43 9.98
N SER A 854 51.26 0.55 10.33
CA SER A 854 50.24 0.07 9.38
C SER A 854 49.21 1.16 9.07
N LYS A 855 48.63 1.13 7.87
CA LYS A 855 47.62 2.11 7.43
C LYS A 855 46.20 1.61 7.72
N VAL A 856 45.32 2.54 8.09
CA VAL A 856 43.87 2.31 8.18
C VAL A 856 43.22 2.64 6.85
N ALA A 857 42.27 1.83 6.40
CA ALA A 857 41.53 2.12 5.16
C ALA A 857 40.66 3.38 5.30
N GLY A 858 40.55 4.15 4.21
CA GLY A 858 39.66 5.31 4.13
C GLY A 858 38.18 4.89 4.16
N PHE A 859 37.35 5.58 4.94
CA PHE A 859 35.92 5.26 5.06
C PHE A 859 35.20 5.26 3.70
N LEU A 860 35.40 6.30 2.88
CA LEU A 860 34.78 6.40 1.55
C LEU A 860 35.25 5.31 0.60
N ASP A 861 36.52 4.91 0.68
CA ASP A 861 37.08 3.86 -0.18
C ASP A 861 36.52 2.49 0.20
N ALA A 862 36.38 2.21 1.50
CA ALA A 862 35.73 0.99 1.97
C ALA A 862 34.24 0.95 1.59
N VAL A 863 33.51 2.06 1.72
CA VAL A 863 32.11 2.15 1.28
C VAL A 863 32.00 1.90 -0.23
N ARG A 864 32.86 2.51 -1.05
CA ARG A 864 32.91 2.27 -2.50
C ARG A 864 33.22 0.80 -2.83
N LEU A 865 34.13 0.17 -2.10
CA LEU A 865 34.48 -1.25 -2.25
C LEU A 865 33.26 -2.14 -1.99
N ILE A 866 32.53 -1.89 -0.89
CA ILE A 866 31.31 -2.62 -0.51
C ILE A 866 30.20 -2.43 -1.56
N PHE A 867 29.98 -1.20 -2.04
CA PHE A 867 28.96 -0.94 -3.07
C PHE A 867 29.32 -1.57 -4.42
N ARG A 868 30.59 -1.50 -4.84
CA ARG A 868 31.05 -2.13 -6.10
C ARG A 868 30.85 -3.64 -6.07
N PHE A 869 31.07 -4.27 -4.92
CA PHE A 869 30.88 -5.71 -4.73
C PHE A 869 29.40 -6.12 -4.64
N LYS A 870 28.53 -5.30 -4.01
CA LYS A 870 27.07 -5.56 -3.95
C LYS A 870 26.32 -5.29 -5.27
N ILE A 871 26.89 -4.51 -6.19
CA ILE A 871 26.25 -4.08 -7.45
C ILE A 871 26.62 -5.00 -8.63
N GLN A 872 27.64 -5.86 -8.52
CA GLN A 872 27.76 -6.99 -9.46
C GLN A 872 26.51 -7.87 -9.26
N PRO A 873 25.60 -7.95 -10.25
CA PRO A 873 24.41 -8.75 -10.11
C PRO A 873 24.83 -10.19 -9.91
N ASP A 874 24.15 -10.92 -9.02
CA ASP A 874 24.15 -12.38 -8.99
C ASP A 874 24.10 -12.87 -10.45
N SER A 875 25.24 -13.33 -10.98
CA SER A 875 25.27 -14.08 -12.22
C SER A 875 24.53 -15.37 -11.88
N LYS A 876 23.21 -15.34 -12.09
CA LYS A 876 22.32 -16.45 -11.80
C LYS A 876 22.95 -17.69 -12.42
N PRO A 877 23.35 -18.69 -11.64
CA PRO A 877 23.66 -19.97 -12.23
C PRO A 877 22.39 -20.43 -12.94
N ASN A 878 22.55 -20.87 -14.19
CA ASN A 878 21.49 -21.51 -14.92
C ASN A 878 21.03 -22.73 -14.09
N PRO A 879 19.76 -22.82 -13.67
CA PRO A 879 19.26 -23.95 -12.86
C PRO A 879 19.16 -25.26 -13.67
N ALA A 880 19.83 -25.35 -14.81
CA ALA A 880 19.74 -26.42 -15.78
C ALA A 880 21.08 -27.12 -16.05
N ALA A 881 22.09 -26.99 -15.19
CA ALA A 881 23.19 -27.94 -15.19
C ALA A 881 22.63 -29.30 -14.73
N PRO A 882 22.59 -30.33 -15.58
CA PRO A 882 22.01 -31.61 -15.21
C PRO A 882 22.89 -32.28 -14.15
N ALA A 883 22.34 -32.45 -12.95
CA ALA A 883 22.79 -33.53 -12.09
C ALA A 883 22.21 -34.83 -12.64
N ARG A 884 23.05 -35.68 -13.24
CA ARG A 884 22.94 -37.14 -13.43
C ARG A 884 24.07 -37.61 -14.35
N ALA A 885 24.74 -38.73 -14.13
CA ALA A 885 24.39 -39.92 -13.37
C ALA A 885 25.27 -40.15 -12.14
#